data_AF-A0A4V3RT02-F1
#
_entry.id   AF-A0A4V3RT02-F1
#
_cell.length_a   1.000
_cell.length_b   1.000
_cell.length_c   1.000
_cell.angle_alpha   90.00
_cell.angle_beta   90.00
_cell.angle_gamma   90.00
#
_symmetry.space_group_name_H-M   'P 1'
#
loop_
_entity.id
_entity.type
_entity.pdbx_description
1 polymer ?
#
loop_
_entity_poly.entity_id
_entity_poly.type
_entity_poly.pdbx_seq_one_letter_code
_entity_poly.pdbx_strand_id
1 'polypeptide(L)'
;MMKRLQHIYAILLGIIMLGAQACTDEPVVNPDYTVSGKPVTIKIALSLPEMKVTSRADMGENELNQVNSIWVRTYSSTTRRATSEWVKKENVNHNDKHEKHEITINTLSGYSYIVAVANVENEGAVLNADGTIKEVGTLGTLLEKADTWEQFCAIVVDAPQLYHPYDATVGLPMSGCYYGGDNITDHPDTWQNQNYEQVFIPGADDAKTMNGSIHLRRLVSQIKFKLKAGDKGVKIIPQSFSVINVPRYSWLYERKDSEDKYASADAWKASAEFTNVGDYASSGGIDTYYELESQSFTSEYIHEEEDGYVFDFWQLENKHSALASSSCNEYVDREKENKTSVENPVKDGKTENNSDIYISLSGNEWISNNLATAVRIRCRVEYDNQLNVDDGGMTGDDYKGVIRTGDALFTVHLGYCEGTGEERASDFNCRRNTQYTYNVIVNSVDNIVVEANKNGEPQPGMEGFVSDITGAVMELDCHYMTFNIQLTEDDLTNDFGYVIQAPRADGTLFTCEETDTPSKDDAQYVNWIEFRPTTAENVLAAYKPYEGNNSDGKTFRLTDIKNGLNDDRKSGNNWYTVFINEYAYENNLDENNGGKPNWPDYVNHDPRRAWIKVTQRISADGESRYIRSKYAFSQRSIQTYYDVNHLTKETTNDGITIPGGTAIGVEHTNETLGYNMRRTFTAANDQSNGRYNVWWWLGNSTTAPAEEKNAVKKWNDVLYYDTQQKENPVPMPVLAVDKQNFKQDAGTGLLPRLANYTGSLDKGTEYDPQTSITVNNTIEAINACMNRNRDNNGDGTIQADELRWYVPAMGKYLRIILGRGALTTPIMDYDENKNLKYGVDAGQSGKNSRFLLYSSDGRVLWAMEGMSTSNWNEWGEDNPAAPWQVRCIRNLGSNLSTVTKGEKVVKAFEHDEKTSVIRMTYYNPTAVRQNSFSGNGNGEGQMPVHTIADQKYNRAYKAFEYGPLTQWEIWRLNDGSTKNTNRLLDLIKNEKCKNLGLGWRLPNQKELSIMRNLELFDELPNADTDRLNAYAISCTTGYYGTDGSAVSDATKYLLGARKNAVTLLNHDNIQPTGGYDIGIYYRCVRDVE
;
A
#
# COMPACT_ATOMS: atom_id res chain seq x y z
N MET A 1 44.78 -83.93 32.09
CA MET A 1 44.11 -83.76 33.41
C MET A 1 42.85 -82.96 33.15
N MET A 2 41.64 -83.27 33.60
CA MET A 2 41.05 -84.31 34.45
C MET A 2 39.56 -84.11 34.17
N LYS A 3 38.85 -85.08 33.60
CA LYS A 3 37.93 -85.94 34.35
C LYS A 3 37.34 -85.28 35.63
N ARG A 4 36.01 -85.21 35.60
CA ARG A 4 35.08 -85.43 36.71
C ARG A 4 34.88 -84.30 37.72
N LEU A 5 33.76 -83.61 37.53
CA LEU A 5 32.67 -83.46 38.50
C LEU A 5 31.45 -83.03 37.67
N GLN A 6 30.73 -83.92 37.01
CA GLN A 6 29.74 -84.83 37.60
C GLN A 6 28.90 -84.23 38.74
N HIS A 7 27.75 -83.66 38.33
CA HIS A 7 26.42 -83.99 38.87
C HIS A 7 26.09 -83.42 40.25
N ILE A 8 25.65 -82.17 40.23
CA ILE A 8 24.49 -81.73 41.00
C ILE A 8 23.39 -81.43 39.96
N TYR A 9 22.48 -82.40 39.83
CA TYR A 9 21.07 -82.26 39.40
C TYR A 9 20.80 -81.69 37.99
N ALA A 10 20.45 -82.45 36.95
CA ALA A 10 19.62 -83.67 36.90
C ALA A 10 18.34 -83.53 37.73
N ILE A 11 17.35 -82.84 37.14
CA ILE A 11 15.88 -82.99 37.17
C ILE A 11 15.41 -81.76 36.37
N LEU A 12 15.42 -81.78 35.03
CA LEU A 12 14.26 -82.23 34.26
C LEU A 12 14.70 -82.57 32.82
N LEU A 13 15.37 -83.71 32.66
CA LEU A 13 15.55 -84.37 31.38
C LEU A 13 14.66 -85.60 31.43
N GLY A 14 13.44 -85.46 30.93
CA GLY A 14 12.46 -86.54 30.90
C GLY A 14 11.03 -86.04 30.96
N ILE A 15 10.55 -85.50 29.85
CA ILE A 15 9.26 -85.85 29.24
C ILE A 15 9.28 -85.28 27.81
N ILE A 16 9.38 -86.22 26.87
CA ILE A 16 8.96 -86.14 25.46
C ILE A 16 10.02 -85.65 24.44
N MET A 17 10.80 -86.63 24.00
CA MET A 17 11.05 -86.83 22.57
C MET A 17 9.71 -86.92 21.83
N LEU A 18 9.51 -86.07 20.82
CA LEU A 18 8.69 -86.20 19.60
C LEU A 18 8.58 -84.78 19.03
N GLY A 19 9.25 -84.38 17.95
CA GLY A 19 10.05 -85.10 17.00
C GLY A 19 11.00 -84.16 16.26
N ALA A 20 11.96 -84.76 15.57
CA ALA A 20 12.86 -84.09 14.66
C ALA A 20 12.09 -83.40 13.52
N GLN A 21 12.45 -82.15 13.16
CA GLN A 21 12.97 -81.76 11.84
C GLN A 21 13.04 -80.23 11.68
N ALA A 22 14.14 -79.79 11.02
CA ALA A 22 14.40 -78.52 10.34
C ALA A 22 14.68 -77.25 11.19
N CYS A 23 15.98 -76.98 11.43
CA CYS A 23 16.50 -75.62 11.31
C CYS A 23 16.65 -75.33 9.81
N THR A 24 15.92 -74.34 9.30
CA THR A 24 16.29 -73.61 8.07
C THR A 24 16.66 -72.21 8.49
N ASP A 25 17.83 -71.76 8.03
CA ASP A 25 18.20 -70.34 8.03
C ASP A 25 17.08 -69.54 7.37
N GLU A 26 16.54 -68.52 8.06
CA GLU A 26 15.71 -67.51 7.41
C GLU A 26 16.60 -66.75 6.42
N PRO A 27 16.29 -66.75 5.11
CA PRO A 27 17.09 -66.01 4.16
C PRO A 27 16.87 -64.51 4.39
N VAL A 28 17.97 -63.76 4.54
CA VAL A 28 17.94 -62.30 4.37
C VAL A 28 17.49 -62.03 2.94
N VAL A 29 16.24 -61.60 2.76
CA VAL A 29 15.69 -61.22 1.46
C VAL A 29 16.32 -59.90 1.04
N ASN A 30 17.31 -59.96 0.15
CA ASN A 30 17.90 -58.76 -0.44
C ASN A 30 16.90 -58.14 -1.45
N PRO A 31 16.83 -56.80 -1.55
CA PRO A 31 15.96 -56.14 -2.52
C PRO A 31 16.30 -56.57 -3.95
N ASP A 32 15.27 -56.89 -4.73
CA ASP A 32 15.36 -57.37 -6.11
C ASP A 32 15.30 -56.20 -7.09
N TYR A 33 16.46 -55.81 -7.63
CA TYR A 33 16.59 -54.73 -8.61
C TYR A 33 16.41 -55.19 -10.07
N THR A 34 15.89 -56.41 -10.29
CA THR A 34 15.82 -57.01 -11.63
C THR A 34 14.40 -57.32 -12.09
N VAL A 35 13.43 -57.26 -11.19
CA VAL A 35 12.03 -57.61 -11.47
C VAL A 35 11.12 -56.39 -11.33
N SER A 36 10.28 -56.18 -12.35
CA SER A 36 9.25 -55.14 -12.37
C SER A 36 7.85 -55.74 -12.14
N GLY A 37 6.94 -54.97 -11.56
CA GLY A 37 5.53 -55.33 -11.40
C GLY A 37 5.18 -56.12 -10.14
N LYS A 38 6.13 -56.41 -9.24
CA LYS A 38 5.82 -56.96 -7.91
C LYS A 38 5.32 -55.85 -6.98
N PRO A 39 4.22 -56.06 -6.21
CA PRO A 39 3.80 -55.15 -5.15
C PRO A 39 4.92 -54.92 -4.13
N VAL A 40 5.11 -53.66 -3.71
CA VAL A 40 6.13 -53.26 -2.73
C VAL A 40 5.64 -52.02 -1.96
N THR A 41 5.99 -51.94 -0.69
CA THR A 41 5.81 -50.73 0.11
C THR A 41 7.14 -49.99 0.20
N ILE A 42 7.15 -48.70 -0.11
CA ILE A 42 8.35 -47.86 0.00
C ILE A 42 8.14 -46.69 0.96
N LYS A 43 9.20 -46.32 1.66
CA LYS A 43 9.32 -45.11 2.49
C LYS A 43 10.21 -44.11 1.78
N ILE A 44 9.73 -42.89 1.63
CA ILE A 44 10.37 -41.83 0.86
C ILE A 44 10.46 -40.59 1.74
N ALA A 45 11.64 -39.99 1.81
CA ALA A 45 11.82 -38.70 2.45
C ALA A 45 11.33 -37.57 1.52
N LEU A 46 10.76 -36.52 2.09
CA LEU A 46 10.36 -35.31 1.38
C LEU A 46 11.04 -34.11 2.03
N SER A 47 11.53 -33.18 1.21
CA SER A 47 12.30 -32.01 1.65
C SER A 47 11.84 -30.75 0.93
N LEU A 48 11.70 -29.66 1.68
CA LEU A 48 11.44 -28.32 1.17
C LEU A 48 12.76 -27.59 0.87
N PRO A 49 12.95 -27.04 -0.34
CA PRO A 49 14.09 -26.23 -0.71
C PRO A 49 13.95 -24.79 -0.23
N GLU A 50 15.10 -24.20 0.07
CA GLU A 50 15.24 -22.74 0.03
C GLU A 50 14.91 -22.21 -1.37
N MET A 51 14.35 -20.99 -1.43
CA MET A 51 14.34 -20.28 -2.71
C MET A 51 15.77 -19.92 -3.08
N LYS A 52 16.12 -20.13 -4.35
CA LYS A 52 17.41 -19.68 -4.87
C LYS A 52 17.45 -18.15 -4.77
N VAL A 53 18.33 -17.64 -3.91
CA VAL A 53 18.49 -16.19 -3.71
C VAL A 53 19.37 -15.67 -4.84
N THR A 54 18.77 -14.98 -5.80
CA THR A 54 19.53 -14.13 -6.74
C THR A 54 19.69 -12.72 -6.16
N SER A 55 18.83 -12.31 -5.20
CA SER A 55 19.08 -11.29 -4.15
C SER A 55 17.88 -11.15 -3.16
N ARG A 56 18.10 -10.55 -1.96
CA ARG A 56 17.38 -10.77 -0.67
C ARG A 56 15.87 -10.41 -0.61
N ALA A 57 15.11 -11.16 0.20
CA ALA A 57 13.63 -11.17 0.29
C ALA A 57 12.98 -10.56 1.56
N ASP A 58 11.66 -10.31 1.51
CA ASP A 58 10.84 -9.67 2.58
C ASP A 58 9.56 -10.43 3.03
N MET A 59 9.25 -11.62 2.50
CA MET A 59 8.22 -12.46 3.13
C MET A 59 8.80 -13.19 4.34
N GLY A 60 8.01 -13.29 5.41
CA GLY A 60 8.38 -14.10 6.57
C GLY A 60 8.62 -15.55 6.15
N GLU A 61 9.73 -16.14 6.58
CA GLU A 61 10.15 -17.47 6.13
C GLU A 61 9.07 -18.54 6.28
N ASN A 62 8.19 -18.39 7.26
CA ASN A 62 7.18 -19.38 7.62
C ASN A 62 6.03 -19.45 6.60
N GLU A 63 5.57 -18.32 6.10
CA GLU A 63 4.54 -18.25 5.05
C GLU A 63 5.07 -18.82 3.74
N LEU A 64 6.34 -18.54 3.43
CA LEU A 64 7.00 -19.06 2.26
C LEU A 64 7.06 -20.59 2.28
N ASN A 65 7.30 -21.20 3.45
CA ASN A 65 7.52 -22.64 3.57
C ASN A 65 6.25 -23.42 3.95
N GLN A 66 5.12 -22.76 4.15
CA GLN A 66 3.93 -23.41 4.67
C GLN A 66 3.44 -24.52 3.75
N VAL A 67 3.34 -25.74 4.29
CA VAL A 67 2.73 -26.91 3.65
C VAL A 67 1.55 -27.38 4.50
N ASN A 68 0.35 -27.11 3.99
CA ASN A 68 -0.93 -27.49 4.59
C ASN A 68 -1.36 -28.89 4.18
N SER A 69 -1.08 -29.27 2.93
CA SER A 69 -1.47 -30.55 2.35
C SER A 69 -0.39 -31.10 1.42
N ILE A 70 -0.39 -32.42 1.22
CA ILE A 70 0.53 -33.09 0.32
C ILE A 70 -0.12 -34.28 -0.38
N TRP A 71 0.17 -34.41 -1.66
CA TRP A 71 -0.25 -35.50 -2.53
C TRP A 71 0.97 -36.17 -3.14
N VAL A 72 1.03 -37.50 -3.11
CA VAL A 72 2.16 -38.28 -3.65
C VAL A 72 1.65 -39.44 -4.49
N ARG A 73 2.27 -39.68 -5.65
CA ARG A 73 1.95 -40.81 -6.53
C ARG A 73 3.16 -41.33 -7.30
N THR A 74 3.07 -42.57 -7.77
CA THR A 74 4.07 -43.21 -8.62
C THR A 74 3.49 -43.60 -9.98
N TYR A 75 4.26 -43.41 -11.04
CA TYR A 75 3.90 -43.76 -12.41
C TYR A 75 4.99 -44.65 -13.02
N SER A 76 4.63 -45.74 -13.68
CA SER A 76 5.62 -46.55 -14.41
C SER A 76 6.20 -45.74 -15.56
N SER A 77 7.52 -45.69 -15.69
CA SER A 77 8.16 -45.06 -16.85
C SER A 77 7.92 -45.84 -18.15
N THR A 78 7.61 -47.13 -18.03
CA THR A 78 7.39 -48.04 -19.16
C THR A 78 5.94 -48.04 -19.63
N THR A 79 4.99 -48.27 -18.72
CA THR A 79 3.55 -48.32 -19.10
C THR A 79 2.88 -46.95 -19.07
N ARG A 80 3.54 -45.94 -18.48
CA ARG A 80 3.04 -44.57 -18.30
C ARG A 80 1.77 -44.48 -17.45
N ARG A 81 1.37 -45.58 -16.80
CA ARG A 81 0.23 -45.65 -15.89
C ARG A 81 0.67 -45.56 -14.43
N ALA A 82 -0.22 -45.07 -13.57
CA ALA A 82 -0.04 -45.08 -12.14
C ALA A 82 0.23 -46.50 -11.63
N THR A 83 1.24 -46.63 -10.77
CA THR A 83 1.65 -47.87 -10.10
C THR A 83 1.24 -47.90 -8.63
N SER A 84 0.66 -46.81 -8.13
CA SER A 84 0.10 -46.67 -6.79
C SER A 84 -1.24 -45.93 -6.82
N GLU A 85 -2.06 -46.19 -5.80
CA GLU A 85 -3.04 -45.20 -5.35
C GLU A 85 -2.29 -43.95 -4.86
N TRP A 86 -2.96 -42.80 -4.89
CA TRP A 86 -2.38 -41.58 -4.34
C TRP A 86 -2.42 -41.59 -2.81
N VAL A 87 -1.42 -40.94 -2.20
CA VAL A 87 -1.40 -40.68 -0.76
C VAL A 87 -1.64 -39.19 -0.54
N LYS A 88 -2.76 -38.84 0.10
CA LYS A 88 -3.06 -37.47 0.53
C LYS A 88 -2.89 -37.36 2.05
N LYS A 89 -2.05 -36.44 2.51
CA LYS A 89 -2.07 -36.01 3.92
C LYS A 89 -2.57 -34.56 3.97
N GLU A 90 -3.63 -34.33 4.74
CA GLU A 90 -4.20 -33.01 5.00
C GLU A 90 -3.79 -32.54 6.40
N ASN A 91 -3.78 -31.22 6.63
CA ASN A 91 -3.42 -30.60 7.92
C ASN A 91 -2.01 -30.97 8.40
N VAL A 92 -1.06 -31.02 7.47
CA VAL A 92 0.34 -31.37 7.74
C VAL A 92 1.00 -30.24 8.56
N ASN A 93 0.68 -28.98 8.27
CA ASN A 93 1.04 -27.77 9.03
C ASN A 93 2.54 -27.68 9.39
N HIS A 94 3.40 -27.83 8.39
CA HIS A 94 4.85 -27.70 8.51
C HIS A 94 5.37 -26.48 7.75
N ASN A 95 6.44 -25.86 8.25
CA ASN A 95 7.11 -24.70 7.64
C ASN A 95 8.65 -24.77 7.69
N ASP A 96 9.18 -25.94 8.08
CA ASP A 96 10.60 -26.21 8.22
C ASP A 96 11.29 -26.46 6.86
N LYS A 97 12.52 -25.98 6.71
CA LYS A 97 13.34 -26.09 5.49
C LYS A 97 14.35 -27.23 5.63
N HIS A 98 14.62 -27.97 4.55
CA HIS A 98 15.63 -29.04 4.50
C HIS A 98 15.44 -30.20 5.51
N GLU A 99 14.39 -30.17 6.31
CA GLU A 99 13.97 -31.24 7.20
C GLU A 99 13.24 -32.32 6.41
N LYS A 100 13.56 -33.59 6.70
CA LYS A 100 13.07 -34.74 5.95
C LYS A 100 11.80 -35.31 6.58
N HIS A 101 10.69 -35.24 5.86
CA HIS A 101 9.42 -35.84 6.25
C HIS A 101 9.20 -37.17 5.56
N GLU A 102 8.95 -38.25 6.31
CA GLU A 102 8.73 -39.57 5.73
C GLU A 102 7.28 -39.76 5.24
N ILE A 103 7.13 -40.23 4.01
CA ILE A 103 5.88 -40.74 3.44
C ILE A 103 6.05 -42.21 3.06
N THR A 104 5.05 -43.01 3.40
CA THR A 104 4.96 -44.42 3.02
C THR A 104 3.94 -44.56 1.89
N ILE A 105 4.30 -45.27 0.82
CA ILE A 105 3.44 -45.51 -0.34
C ILE A 105 3.51 -46.98 -0.79
N ASN A 106 2.35 -47.56 -1.11
CA ASN A 106 2.24 -48.89 -1.70
C ASN A 106 2.26 -48.76 -3.23
N THR A 107 3.17 -49.44 -3.90
CA THR A 107 3.42 -49.30 -5.34
C THR A 107 3.90 -50.63 -5.96
N LEU A 108 4.35 -50.59 -7.21
CA LEU A 108 4.97 -51.71 -7.93
C LEU A 108 6.47 -51.44 -8.15
N SER A 109 7.27 -52.50 -8.07
CA SER A 109 8.69 -52.50 -8.45
C SER A 109 8.90 -52.22 -9.95
N GLY A 110 10.08 -51.73 -10.31
CA GLY A 110 10.47 -51.37 -11.68
C GLY A 110 10.82 -49.89 -11.83
N TYR A 111 11.13 -49.47 -13.06
CA TYR A 111 11.38 -48.07 -13.37
C TYR A 111 10.10 -47.23 -13.29
N SER A 112 10.14 -46.19 -12.47
CA SER A 112 9.00 -45.33 -12.15
C SER A 112 9.41 -43.88 -11.97
N TYR A 113 8.46 -42.98 -12.21
CA TYR A 113 8.48 -41.60 -11.74
C TYR A 113 7.78 -41.53 -10.39
N ILE A 114 8.39 -40.85 -9.42
CA ILE A 114 7.82 -40.63 -8.09
C ILE A 114 7.69 -39.12 -7.92
N VAL A 115 6.47 -38.64 -7.73
CA VAL A 115 6.15 -37.20 -7.71
C VAL A 115 5.32 -36.82 -6.49
N ALA A 116 5.47 -35.57 -6.06
CA ALA A 116 4.63 -34.98 -5.03
C ALA A 116 4.17 -33.57 -5.42
N VAL A 117 3.01 -33.19 -4.89
CA VAL A 117 2.42 -31.86 -4.99
C VAL A 117 1.98 -31.42 -3.60
N ALA A 118 2.31 -30.21 -3.20
CA ALA A 118 1.88 -29.64 -1.92
C ALA A 118 0.89 -28.49 -2.12
N ASN A 119 0.08 -28.24 -1.09
CA ASN A 119 -0.97 -27.22 -1.07
C ASN A 119 -1.96 -27.42 -2.23
N VAL A 120 -2.53 -28.63 -2.30
CA VAL A 120 -3.40 -29.08 -3.40
C VAL A 120 -4.78 -28.41 -3.42
N GLU A 121 -5.05 -27.54 -2.45
CA GLU A 121 -6.21 -26.65 -2.39
C GLU A 121 -6.08 -25.47 -3.38
N ASN A 122 -4.88 -25.19 -3.90
CA ASN A 122 -4.72 -24.21 -4.97
C ASN A 122 -5.51 -24.62 -6.22
N GLU A 123 -5.98 -23.63 -6.98
CA GLU A 123 -6.72 -23.84 -8.23
C GLU A 123 -5.77 -24.17 -9.40
N GLY A 124 -6.30 -24.86 -10.39
CA GLY A 124 -5.57 -25.23 -11.60
C GLY A 124 -6.48 -25.68 -12.73
N ALA A 125 -5.85 -26.17 -13.80
CA ALA A 125 -6.55 -26.66 -14.97
C ALA A 125 -5.83 -27.85 -15.63
N VAL A 126 -6.53 -28.58 -16.48
CA VAL A 126 -5.95 -29.56 -17.41
C VAL A 126 -6.05 -29.00 -18.82
N LEU A 127 -4.94 -29.04 -19.57
CA LEU A 127 -4.92 -28.58 -20.97
C LEU A 127 -5.09 -29.73 -21.96
N ASN A 128 -5.73 -29.43 -23.09
CA ASN A 128 -5.69 -30.26 -24.29
C ASN A 128 -4.33 -30.11 -24.99
N ALA A 129 -4.04 -31.00 -25.95
CA ALA A 129 -2.78 -30.96 -26.71
C ALA A 129 -2.59 -29.65 -27.52
N ASP A 130 -3.69 -28.99 -27.87
CA ASP A 130 -3.72 -27.70 -28.57
C ASP A 130 -3.61 -26.48 -27.63
N GLY A 131 -3.44 -26.70 -26.32
CA GLY A 131 -3.31 -25.65 -25.31
C GLY A 131 -4.64 -25.19 -24.71
N THR A 132 -5.79 -25.60 -25.26
CA THR A 132 -7.10 -25.18 -24.76
C THR A 132 -7.42 -25.79 -23.39
N ILE A 133 -8.09 -25.02 -22.53
CA ILE A 133 -8.53 -25.49 -21.21
C ILE A 133 -9.60 -26.58 -21.38
N LYS A 134 -9.31 -27.77 -20.86
CA LYS A 134 -10.23 -28.92 -20.86
C LYS A 134 -11.12 -28.94 -19.63
N GLU A 135 -10.53 -28.69 -18.47
CA GLU A 135 -11.18 -28.80 -17.16
C GLU A 135 -10.47 -27.89 -16.16
N VAL A 136 -11.22 -27.27 -15.26
CA VAL A 136 -10.71 -26.43 -14.15
C VAL A 136 -11.11 -27.02 -12.80
N GLY A 137 -10.32 -26.76 -11.77
CA GLY A 137 -10.62 -27.10 -10.38
C GLY A 137 -9.37 -27.15 -9.52
N THR A 138 -9.55 -27.43 -8.23
CA THR A 138 -8.43 -27.59 -7.29
C THR A 138 -7.44 -28.65 -7.77
N LEU A 139 -6.14 -28.44 -7.52
CA LEU A 139 -5.09 -29.38 -7.90
C LEU A 139 -5.39 -30.79 -7.37
N GLY A 140 -5.91 -30.92 -6.14
CA GLY A 140 -6.28 -32.20 -5.56
C GLY A 140 -7.28 -32.97 -6.43
N THR A 141 -8.35 -32.32 -6.86
CA THR A 141 -9.38 -32.95 -7.72
C THR A 141 -8.89 -33.31 -9.11
N LEU A 142 -7.96 -32.53 -9.67
CA LEU A 142 -7.36 -32.80 -10.98
C LEU A 142 -6.35 -33.95 -10.89
N LEU A 143 -5.54 -33.99 -9.82
CA LEU A 143 -4.54 -35.02 -9.56
C LEU A 143 -5.19 -36.40 -9.31
N GLU A 144 -6.35 -36.44 -8.67
CA GLU A 144 -7.13 -37.68 -8.49
C GLU A 144 -7.54 -38.34 -9.81
N LYS A 145 -7.69 -37.56 -10.89
CA LYS A 145 -8.07 -38.03 -12.23
C LYS A 145 -6.87 -38.36 -13.12
N ALA A 146 -5.65 -38.06 -12.67
CA ALA A 146 -4.42 -38.20 -13.45
C ALA A 146 -3.81 -39.62 -13.32
N ASP A 147 -4.44 -40.61 -13.95
CA ASP A 147 -4.02 -42.02 -13.91
C ASP A 147 -2.86 -42.36 -14.86
N THR A 148 -2.52 -41.45 -15.77
CA THR A 148 -1.33 -41.56 -16.62
C THR A 148 -0.35 -40.40 -16.41
N TRP A 149 0.91 -40.66 -16.76
CA TRP A 149 1.97 -39.65 -16.71
C TRP A 149 1.64 -38.42 -17.57
N GLU A 150 1.06 -38.64 -18.75
CA GLU A 150 0.64 -37.56 -19.65
C GLU A 150 -0.48 -36.71 -19.04
N GLN A 151 -1.45 -37.33 -18.35
CA GLN A 151 -2.52 -36.60 -17.68
C GLN A 151 -1.95 -35.74 -16.54
N PHE A 152 -0.99 -36.25 -15.79
CA PHE A 152 -0.29 -35.47 -14.76
C PHE A 152 0.49 -34.29 -15.36
N CYS A 153 1.24 -34.52 -16.44
CA CYS A 153 2.03 -33.48 -17.10
C CYS A 153 1.19 -32.42 -17.84
N ALA A 154 -0.10 -32.69 -18.07
CA ALA A 154 -1.05 -31.75 -18.66
C ALA A 154 -1.69 -30.80 -17.64
N ILE A 155 -1.44 -30.99 -16.34
CA ILE A 155 -1.95 -30.11 -15.29
C ILE A 155 -1.13 -28.82 -15.24
N VAL A 156 -1.84 -27.70 -15.19
CA VAL A 156 -1.31 -26.37 -14.95
C VAL A 156 -1.87 -25.81 -13.66
N VAL A 157 -1.10 -24.94 -13.01
CA VAL A 157 -1.50 -24.22 -11.81
C VAL A 157 -1.93 -22.83 -12.19
N ASP A 158 -3.08 -22.39 -11.69
CA ASP A 158 -3.58 -21.02 -11.84
C ASP A 158 -2.78 -20.08 -10.92
N ALA A 159 -2.53 -18.86 -11.38
CA ALA A 159 -1.81 -17.86 -10.60
C ALA A 159 -2.60 -17.55 -9.33
N PRO A 160 -1.99 -17.67 -8.14
CA PRO A 160 -2.59 -17.12 -6.94
C PRO A 160 -2.83 -15.60 -7.13
N GLN A 161 -3.66 -14.98 -6.30
CA GLN A 161 -3.72 -13.52 -6.27
C GLN A 161 -2.39 -13.01 -5.68
N LEU A 162 -1.45 -12.61 -6.54
CA LEU A 162 -0.03 -12.41 -6.20
C LEU A 162 0.40 -10.94 -6.05
N TYR A 163 -0.52 -9.99 -6.20
CA TYR A 163 -0.26 -8.55 -6.08
C TYR A 163 -0.87 -7.86 -4.86
N HIS A 164 -1.65 -8.61 -4.09
CA HIS A 164 -2.17 -8.21 -2.80
C HIS A 164 -1.56 -9.15 -1.76
N PRO A 165 -1.45 -8.77 -0.48
CA PRO A 165 -0.84 -9.61 0.53
C PRO A 165 -1.42 -11.01 0.44
N TYR A 166 -0.53 -11.92 0.05
CA TYR A 166 -0.83 -13.31 -0.25
C TYR A 166 -1.69 -13.90 0.87
N ASP A 167 -2.81 -14.53 0.51
CA ASP A 167 -3.62 -15.26 1.48
C ASP A 167 -2.85 -16.51 1.93
N ALA A 168 -2.12 -16.37 3.03
CA ALA A 168 -1.30 -17.42 3.61
C ALA A 168 -2.10 -18.66 4.06
N THR A 169 -3.44 -18.62 4.04
CA THR A 169 -4.28 -19.73 4.50
C THR A 169 -4.23 -20.96 3.59
N VAL A 170 -3.94 -20.80 2.29
CA VAL A 170 -3.86 -21.92 1.32
C VAL A 170 -2.44 -22.49 1.21
N GLY A 171 -1.41 -21.64 1.35
CA GLY A 171 0.00 -22.01 1.17
C GLY A 171 0.39 -22.12 -0.31
N LEU A 172 1.64 -21.77 -0.65
CA LEU A 172 2.06 -21.64 -2.05
C LEU A 172 2.06 -23.01 -2.77
N PRO A 173 1.57 -23.11 -4.01
CA PRO A 173 1.60 -24.38 -4.73
C PRO A 173 3.05 -24.81 -4.97
N MET A 174 3.33 -26.09 -4.69
CA MET A 174 4.65 -26.68 -4.90
C MET A 174 4.55 -28.03 -5.60
N SER A 175 5.55 -28.37 -6.41
CA SER A 175 5.66 -29.68 -7.05
C SER A 175 7.09 -30.19 -7.04
N GLY A 176 7.25 -31.50 -7.03
CA GLY A 176 8.58 -32.11 -6.93
C GLY A 176 8.62 -33.54 -7.41
N CYS A 177 9.83 -34.04 -7.60
CA CYS A 177 10.09 -35.44 -7.88
C CYS A 177 11.13 -36.03 -6.92
N TYR A 178 11.21 -37.36 -6.94
CA TYR A 178 12.26 -38.10 -6.29
C TYR A 178 13.60 -38.01 -7.03
N TYR A 179 14.66 -37.79 -6.25
CA TYR A 179 16.04 -37.90 -6.70
C TYR A 179 16.84 -38.81 -5.75
N GLY A 180 17.67 -39.72 -6.30
CA GLY A 180 18.40 -40.74 -5.53
C GLY A 180 19.86 -40.37 -5.20
N GLY A 181 20.33 -40.75 -4.00
CA GLY A 181 21.74 -40.60 -3.56
C GLY A 181 21.93 -40.41 -2.04
N ASP A 182 23.09 -40.85 -1.50
CA ASP A 182 23.42 -40.84 -0.06
C ASP A 182 23.78 -39.45 0.53
N ASN A 183 24.11 -38.44 -0.30
CA ASN A 183 24.59 -37.12 0.12
C ASN A 183 23.99 -35.98 -0.71
N ILE A 184 22.67 -35.83 -0.67
CA ILE A 184 21.99 -34.67 -1.27
C ILE A 184 21.51 -33.83 -0.09
N THR A 185 22.44 -33.10 0.51
CA THR A 185 22.14 -32.03 1.46
C THR A 185 21.68 -30.77 0.74
N ASP A 186 22.08 -30.61 -0.54
CA ASP A 186 21.84 -29.46 -1.38
C ASP A 186 21.16 -29.86 -2.70
N HIS A 187 20.28 -28.99 -3.21
CA HIS A 187 19.54 -29.21 -4.46
C HIS A 187 20.50 -29.28 -5.66
N PRO A 188 20.20 -30.04 -6.72
CA PRO A 188 21.05 -30.08 -7.91
C PRO A 188 21.13 -28.71 -8.61
N ASP A 189 22.36 -28.20 -8.82
CA ASP A 189 22.61 -26.90 -9.48
C ASP A 189 22.04 -26.79 -10.91
N THR A 190 21.75 -27.93 -11.55
CA THR A 190 21.32 -28.02 -12.95
C THR A 190 19.88 -28.53 -13.13
N TRP A 191 19.02 -28.39 -12.13
CA TRP A 191 17.64 -28.92 -12.16
C TRP A 191 16.85 -28.54 -13.42
N GLN A 192 17.03 -27.32 -13.93
CA GLN A 192 16.36 -26.81 -15.14
C GLN A 192 16.66 -27.65 -16.41
N ASN A 193 17.77 -28.39 -16.39
CA ASN A 193 18.24 -29.24 -17.48
C ASN A 193 18.03 -30.74 -17.19
N GLN A 194 17.63 -31.09 -15.96
CA GLN A 194 17.36 -32.46 -15.53
C GLN A 194 15.86 -32.71 -15.56
N ASN A 195 15.35 -33.25 -16.69
CA ASN A 195 14.05 -33.94 -16.62
C ASN A 195 14.20 -35.07 -15.60
N TYR A 196 13.24 -35.21 -14.69
CA TYR A 196 13.35 -36.18 -13.61
C TYR A 196 13.60 -37.57 -14.15
N GLU A 197 14.78 -38.09 -13.82
CA GLU A 197 15.19 -39.41 -14.27
C GLU A 197 14.30 -40.45 -13.63
N GLN A 198 13.90 -41.45 -14.42
CA GLN A 198 13.20 -42.62 -13.89
C GLN A 198 14.06 -43.29 -12.80
N VAL A 199 13.45 -43.63 -11.67
CA VAL A 199 14.11 -44.38 -10.60
C VAL A 199 13.65 -45.83 -10.62
N PHE A 200 14.58 -46.76 -10.37
CA PHE A 200 14.22 -48.16 -10.18
C PHE A 200 13.75 -48.41 -8.74
N ILE A 201 12.48 -48.77 -8.57
CA ILE A 201 11.93 -49.23 -7.30
C ILE A 201 12.23 -50.74 -7.17
N PRO A 202 13.04 -51.19 -6.20
CA PRO A 202 13.34 -52.61 -6.03
C PRO A 202 12.12 -53.39 -5.52
N GLY A 203 11.98 -54.65 -5.93
CA GLY A 203 11.04 -55.57 -5.31
C GLY A 203 11.53 -55.98 -3.92
N ALA A 204 10.65 -55.93 -2.91
CA ALA A 204 10.96 -56.35 -1.55
C ALA A 204 9.69 -56.85 -0.85
N ASP A 205 9.83 -57.83 0.03
CA ASP A 205 8.71 -58.38 0.82
C ASP A 205 8.38 -57.47 2.02
N ASP A 206 9.35 -56.70 2.53
CA ASP A 206 9.21 -55.71 3.60
C ASP A 206 9.27 -54.27 3.09
N ALA A 207 8.76 -53.32 3.89
CA ALA A 207 8.78 -51.89 3.57
C ALA A 207 10.21 -51.37 3.35
N LYS A 208 10.52 -50.89 2.15
CA LYS A 208 11.86 -50.45 1.77
C LYS A 208 12.00 -48.93 1.88
N THR A 209 12.99 -48.48 2.63
CA THR A 209 13.40 -47.06 2.60
C THR A 209 14.20 -46.78 1.34
N MET A 210 13.72 -45.81 0.55
CA MET A 210 14.38 -45.35 -0.67
C MET A 210 15.57 -44.46 -0.31
N ASN A 211 16.67 -44.60 -1.05
CA ASN A 211 17.88 -43.83 -0.83
C ASN A 211 17.84 -42.52 -1.62
N GLY A 212 17.18 -41.50 -1.05
CA GLY A 212 16.93 -40.22 -1.70
C GLY A 212 15.74 -39.47 -1.10
N SER A 213 15.32 -38.38 -1.73
CA SER A 213 14.18 -37.57 -1.31
C SER A 213 13.40 -36.97 -2.47
N ILE A 214 12.14 -36.61 -2.22
CA ILE A 214 11.35 -35.75 -3.09
C ILE A 214 11.64 -34.29 -2.74
N HIS A 215 12.02 -33.49 -3.73
CA HIS A 215 12.33 -32.06 -3.56
C HIS A 215 11.19 -31.19 -4.10
N LEU A 216 10.42 -30.55 -3.22
CA LEU A 216 9.25 -29.74 -3.58
C LEU A 216 9.63 -28.30 -3.95
N ARG A 217 9.49 -27.87 -5.19
CA ARG A 217 9.76 -26.48 -5.56
C ARG A 217 8.47 -25.68 -5.64
N ARG A 218 8.49 -24.45 -5.10
CA ARG A 218 7.43 -23.47 -5.33
C ARG A 218 7.31 -23.19 -6.82
N LEU A 219 6.10 -22.97 -7.30
CA LEU A 219 5.85 -22.61 -8.70
C LEU A 219 5.97 -21.09 -8.95
N VAL A 220 6.03 -20.30 -7.88
CA VAL A 220 6.15 -18.84 -7.92
C VAL A 220 7.59 -18.37 -7.75
N SER A 221 7.83 -17.12 -8.11
CA SER A 221 9.04 -16.35 -7.84
C SER A 221 8.70 -15.04 -7.14
N GLN A 222 9.62 -14.54 -6.30
CA GLN A 222 9.53 -13.21 -5.70
C GLN A 222 10.36 -12.23 -6.49
N ILE A 223 9.79 -11.08 -6.83
CA ILE A 223 10.47 -10.02 -7.54
C ILE A 223 10.47 -8.79 -6.65
N LYS A 224 11.66 -8.33 -6.26
CA LYS A 224 11.86 -7.12 -5.46
C LYS A 224 12.55 -6.05 -6.29
N PHE A 225 12.06 -4.82 -6.25
CA PHE A 225 12.72 -3.64 -6.79
C PHE A 225 13.23 -2.77 -5.67
N LYS A 226 14.49 -2.34 -5.76
CA LYS A 226 15.09 -1.30 -4.94
C LYS A 226 15.41 -0.12 -5.83
N LEU A 227 14.70 0.98 -5.64
CA LEU A 227 14.86 2.22 -6.39
C LEU A 227 15.66 3.21 -5.57
N LYS A 228 16.68 3.82 -6.16
CA LYS A 228 17.43 4.90 -5.51
C LYS A 228 17.84 5.99 -6.47
N ALA A 229 17.98 7.20 -5.95
CA ALA A 229 18.64 8.27 -6.66
C ALA A 229 20.15 7.97 -6.78
N GLY A 230 20.74 8.37 -7.91
CA GLY A 230 22.19 8.34 -8.11
C GLY A 230 22.90 9.57 -7.56
N ASP A 231 24.23 9.58 -7.62
CA ASP A 231 25.09 10.61 -7.00
C ASP A 231 25.12 11.97 -7.74
N LYS A 232 24.13 12.25 -8.61
CA LYS A 232 24.09 13.45 -9.46
C LYS A 232 23.23 14.59 -8.90
N GLY A 233 22.91 14.57 -7.60
CA GLY A 233 22.07 15.60 -6.96
C GLY A 233 20.62 15.54 -7.43
N VAL A 234 20.13 14.31 -7.62
CA VAL A 234 18.76 14.00 -8.03
C VAL A 234 18.00 13.48 -6.81
N LYS A 235 16.71 13.80 -6.74
CA LYS A 235 15.72 13.18 -5.86
C LYS A 235 14.73 12.41 -6.71
N ILE A 236 14.40 11.18 -6.29
CA ILE A 236 13.35 10.39 -6.93
C ILE A 236 12.12 10.27 -6.04
N ILE A 237 10.95 10.25 -6.67
CA ILE A 237 9.65 10.05 -6.03
C ILE A 237 8.90 9.04 -6.89
N PRO A 238 9.00 7.74 -6.60
CA PRO A 238 8.21 6.72 -7.29
C PRO A 238 6.71 6.99 -7.11
N GLN A 239 5.96 6.97 -8.20
CA GLN A 239 4.53 7.28 -8.22
C GLN A 239 3.70 6.01 -8.28
N SER A 240 4.08 5.09 -9.17
CA SER A 240 3.39 3.82 -9.35
C SER A 240 4.25 2.79 -10.09
N PHE A 241 3.84 1.53 -10.04
CA PHE A 241 4.34 0.48 -10.92
C PHE A 241 3.22 -0.40 -11.47
N SER A 242 3.41 -0.97 -12.66
CA SER A 242 2.60 -2.05 -13.22
C SER A 242 3.50 -3.18 -13.71
N VAL A 243 2.97 -4.41 -13.72
CA VAL A 243 3.68 -5.58 -14.21
C VAL A 243 3.04 -5.99 -15.54
N ILE A 244 3.88 -6.15 -16.56
CA ILE A 244 3.51 -6.43 -17.94
C ILE A 244 3.77 -7.90 -18.25
N ASN A 245 2.84 -8.55 -18.96
CA ASN A 245 2.89 -9.96 -19.33
C ASN A 245 3.09 -10.90 -18.12
N VAL A 246 2.13 -10.90 -17.19
CA VAL A 246 2.16 -11.79 -16.03
C VAL A 246 1.48 -13.12 -16.34
N PRO A 247 2.16 -14.27 -16.20
CA PRO A 247 1.59 -15.57 -16.53
C PRO A 247 0.43 -15.94 -15.61
N ARG A 248 -0.73 -16.25 -16.19
CA ARG A 248 -1.89 -16.81 -15.48
C ARG A 248 -1.70 -18.28 -15.13
N TYR A 249 -0.92 -19.00 -15.93
CA TYR A 249 -0.70 -20.43 -15.75
C TYR A 249 0.77 -20.79 -15.83
N SER A 250 1.16 -21.76 -15.01
CA SER A 250 2.46 -22.42 -15.13
C SER A 250 2.26 -23.93 -15.07
N TRP A 251 3.14 -24.65 -15.76
CA TRP A 251 3.11 -26.10 -15.71
C TRP A 251 3.33 -26.58 -14.28
N LEU A 252 2.43 -27.43 -13.80
CA LEU A 252 2.62 -28.10 -12.51
C LEU A 252 3.94 -28.86 -12.53
N TYR A 253 4.25 -29.48 -13.67
CA TYR A 253 5.51 -30.15 -13.95
C TYR A 253 6.48 -29.23 -14.72
N GLU A 254 7.63 -28.91 -14.14
CA GLU A 254 8.64 -28.05 -14.78
C GLU A 254 9.13 -28.65 -16.11
N ARG A 255 9.21 -27.81 -17.15
CA ARG A 255 9.63 -28.21 -18.50
C ARG A 255 11.00 -27.64 -18.84
N LYS A 256 11.76 -28.37 -19.67
CA LYS A 256 13.08 -27.93 -20.14
C LYS A 256 13.01 -26.64 -20.94
N ASP A 257 14.11 -25.90 -20.90
CA ASP A 257 14.37 -24.84 -21.86
C ASP A 257 14.74 -25.50 -23.19
N SER A 258 13.91 -25.34 -24.23
CA SER A 258 14.27 -25.77 -25.58
C SER A 258 15.36 -24.85 -26.15
N GLU A 259 16.29 -25.37 -26.95
CA GLU A 259 17.26 -24.55 -27.69
C GLU A 259 16.66 -23.99 -29.01
N ASP A 260 15.59 -24.62 -29.52
CA ASP A 260 14.92 -24.33 -30.81
C ASP A 260 13.55 -23.63 -30.62
N LYS A 261 13.40 -22.78 -29.59
CA LYS A 261 12.10 -22.29 -29.07
C LYS A 261 11.14 -21.64 -30.08
N TYR A 262 11.61 -21.19 -31.26
CA TYR A 262 10.79 -20.39 -32.18
C TYR A 262 11.03 -20.67 -33.68
N ALA A 263 11.54 -21.86 -34.05
CA ALA A 263 11.84 -22.21 -35.45
C ALA A 263 10.59 -22.62 -36.27
N SER A 264 10.00 -21.67 -37.02
CA SER A 264 8.98 -21.83 -38.09
C SER A 264 7.67 -22.59 -37.76
N ALA A 265 6.53 -21.97 -38.06
CA ALA A 265 5.18 -22.37 -37.64
C ALA A 265 4.69 -23.78 -38.03
N ASP A 266 5.32 -24.45 -39.01
CA ASP A 266 4.82 -25.71 -39.58
C ASP A 266 5.52 -26.98 -39.05
N ALA A 267 6.77 -26.89 -38.55
CA ALA A 267 7.45 -28.02 -37.91
C ALA A 267 7.16 -28.10 -36.40
N TRP A 268 6.84 -26.95 -35.81
CA TRP A 268 6.67 -26.71 -34.37
C TRP A 268 5.42 -27.35 -33.75
N LYS A 269 4.34 -27.52 -34.52
CA LYS A 269 3.06 -28.10 -34.02
C LYS A 269 3.10 -29.60 -33.74
N ALA A 270 4.20 -30.28 -34.06
CA ALA A 270 4.33 -31.73 -33.95
C ALA A 270 4.94 -32.23 -32.62
N SER A 271 5.49 -31.35 -31.76
CA SER A 271 6.10 -31.71 -30.47
C SER A 271 5.49 -30.94 -29.31
N ALA A 272 4.61 -31.60 -28.55
CA ALA A 272 3.82 -31.03 -27.45
C ALA A 272 4.63 -30.70 -26.16
N GLU A 273 5.69 -29.89 -26.25
CA GLU A 273 6.51 -29.52 -25.08
C GLU A 273 6.96 -28.05 -25.10
N PHE A 274 6.00 -27.12 -25.22
CA PHE A 274 6.26 -25.69 -24.96
C PHE A 274 6.88 -25.48 -23.57
N THR A 275 7.85 -24.57 -23.46
CA THR A 275 8.53 -24.25 -22.20
C THR A 275 7.59 -23.53 -21.24
N ASN A 276 6.83 -22.53 -21.71
CA ASN A 276 5.80 -21.84 -20.92
C ASN A 276 4.40 -22.31 -21.35
N VAL A 277 3.42 -22.18 -20.46
CA VAL A 277 2.01 -22.44 -20.84
C VAL A 277 1.55 -21.40 -21.85
N GLY A 278 1.95 -20.15 -21.64
CA GLY A 278 1.52 -19.04 -22.50
C GLY A 278 2.15 -19.01 -23.89
N ASP A 279 3.10 -19.90 -24.21
CA ASP A 279 3.63 -20.02 -25.58
C ASP A 279 2.57 -20.58 -26.57
N TYR A 280 1.45 -21.12 -26.06
CA TYR A 280 0.27 -21.47 -26.86
C TYR A 280 -0.51 -20.23 -27.36
N ALA A 281 -0.22 -19.03 -26.84
CA ALA A 281 -0.89 -17.81 -27.25
C ALA A 281 -0.58 -17.47 -28.73
N SER A 282 -1.62 -17.23 -29.51
CA SER A 282 -1.53 -16.45 -30.75
C SER A 282 -1.78 -14.98 -30.48
N SER A 283 -1.49 -14.09 -31.44
CA SER A 283 -1.76 -12.65 -31.31
C SER A 283 -3.22 -12.33 -30.91
N GLY A 284 -4.18 -13.21 -31.24
CA GLY A 284 -5.49 -13.26 -30.61
C GLY A 284 -5.55 -14.31 -29.49
N GLY A 285 -6.07 -13.94 -28.31
CA GLY A 285 -6.29 -14.86 -27.18
C GLY A 285 -5.21 -14.85 -26.09
N ILE A 286 -4.27 -13.90 -26.13
CA ILE A 286 -3.19 -13.74 -25.14
C ILE A 286 -3.74 -13.64 -23.71
N ASP A 287 -4.84 -12.91 -23.51
CA ASP A 287 -5.48 -12.70 -22.20
C ASP A 287 -5.91 -14.00 -21.49
N THR A 288 -6.02 -15.10 -22.23
CA THR A 288 -6.30 -16.43 -21.67
C THR A 288 -5.13 -16.94 -20.83
N TYR A 289 -3.91 -16.60 -21.22
CA TYR A 289 -2.68 -17.14 -20.64
C TYR A 289 -1.84 -16.12 -19.88
N TYR A 290 -1.99 -14.83 -20.21
CA TYR A 290 -1.31 -13.73 -19.55
C TYR A 290 -2.30 -12.65 -19.10
N GLU A 291 -1.95 -11.96 -18.04
CA GLU A 291 -2.40 -10.61 -17.78
C GLU A 291 -1.43 -9.67 -18.49
N LEU A 292 -1.89 -8.97 -19.54
CA LEU A 292 -1.04 -8.12 -20.37
C LEU A 292 -0.45 -6.95 -19.59
N GLU A 293 -1.26 -6.33 -18.73
CA GLU A 293 -0.82 -5.30 -17.79
C GLU A 293 -1.65 -5.43 -16.52
N SER A 294 -0.97 -5.50 -15.37
CA SER A 294 -1.62 -5.50 -14.06
C SER A 294 -2.33 -4.17 -13.80
N GLN A 295 -3.16 -4.12 -12.76
CA GLN A 295 -3.54 -2.82 -12.18
C GLN A 295 -2.29 -1.98 -11.86
N SER A 296 -2.43 -0.65 -11.93
CA SER A 296 -1.37 0.26 -11.49
C SER A 296 -1.34 0.29 -9.96
N PHE A 297 -0.20 -0.06 -9.37
CA PHE A 297 0.04 0.02 -7.93
C PHE A 297 0.65 1.38 -7.61
N THR A 298 -0.10 2.23 -6.93
CA THR A 298 0.34 3.59 -6.57
C THR A 298 1.38 3.57 -5.45
N SER A 299 1.90 4.74 -5.07
CA SER A 299 2.91 4.92 -4.02
C SER A 299 2.59 4.26 -2.67
N GLU A 300 1.32 3.91 -2.40
CA GLU A 300 0.94 3.15 -1.19
C GLU A 300 1.53 1.73 -1.14
N TYR A 301 1.90 1.16 -2.30
CA TYR A 301 2.58 -0.14 -2.44
C TYR A 301 4.10 -0.01 -2.54
N ILE A 302 4.64 1.20 -2.39
CA ILE A 302 6.08 1.48 -2.48
C ILE A 302 6.53 1.99 -1.12
N HIS A 303 7.41 1.24 -0.47
CA HIS A 303 7.89 1.55 0.87
C HIS A 303 9.21 2.31 0.82
N GLU A 304 9.34 3.34 1.65
CA GLU A 304 10.61 4.05 1.81
C GLU A 304 11.55 3.25 2.73
N GLU A 305 12.81 3.12 2.33
CA GLU A 305 13.92 2.60 3.14
C GLU A 305 15.00 3.68 3.29
N GLU A 306 15.97 3.48 4.18
CA GLU A 306 17.03 4.47 4.50
C GLU A 306 17.77 5.01 3.25
N ASP A 307 17.89 4.20 2.19
CA ASP A 307 18.62 4.51 0.95
C ASP A 307 17.75 4.51 -0.32
N GLY A 308 16.43 4.73 -0.20
CA GLY A 308 15.53 4.86 -1.35
C GLY A 308 14.16 4.22 -1.14
N TYR A 309 13.68 3.48 -2.13
CA TYR A 309 12.34 2.89 -2.12
C TYR A 309 12.38 1.41 -2.48
N VAL A 310 11.46 0.63 -1.93
CA VAL A 310 11.31 -0.81 -2.18
C VAL A 310 9.85 -1.15 -2.48
N PHE A 311 9.65 -2.02 -3.46
CA PHE A 311 8.38 -2.72 -3.65
C PHE A 311 8.66 -4.14 -4.12
N ASP A 312 7.73 -5.05 -3.91
CA ASP A 312 7.84 -6.41 -4.39
C ASP A 312 6.49 -6.97 -4.83
N PHE A 313 6.56 -8.02 -5.65
CA PHE A 313 5.40 -8.78 -6.12
C PHE A 313 5.82 -10.22 -6.39
N TRP A 314 4.82 -11.05 -6.64
CA TRP A 314 5.01 -12.45 -6.97
C TRP A 314 4.45 -12.76 -8.35
N GLN A 315 5.05 -13.74 -9.03
CA GLN A 315 4.46 -14.30 -10.24
C GLN A 315 4.84 -15.77 -10.41
N LEU A 316 4.07 -16.49 -11.23
CA LEU A 316 4.46 -17.82 -11.70
C LEU A 316 5.67 -17.74 -12.63
N GLU A 317 6.26 -18.90 -12.93
CA GLU A 317 7.36 -19.03 -13.88
C GLU A 317 7.03 -18.48 -15.27
N ASN A 318 7.98 -17.73 -15.84
CA ASN A 318 7.94 -17.24 -17.21
C ASN A 318 9.36 -17.19 -17.82
N LYS A 319 9.68 -18.08 -18.77
CA LYS A 319 11.06 -18.30 -19.25
C LYS A 319 11.25 -17.86 -20.70
N HIS A 320 11.94 -16.74 -20.90
CA HIS A 320 12.23 -16.16 -22.20
C HIS A 320 13.72 -15.90 -22.42
N SER A 321 14.13 -15.81 -23.68
CA SER A 321 15.50 -15.46 -24.05
C SER A 321 15.51 -14.69 -25.36
N ALA A 322 16.52 -13.85 -25.56
CA ALA A 322 16.65 -13.12 -26.82
C ALA A 322 16.77 -14.09 -28.01
N LEU A 323 16.26 -13.68 -29.17
CA LEU A 323 16.44 -14.43 -30.41
C LEU A 323 17.92 -14.48 -30.76
N ALA A 324 18.41 -15.64 -31.21
CA ALA A 324 19.78 -15.79 -31.67
C ALA A 324 20.14 -14.86 -32.84
N SER A 325 19.14 -14.40 -33.61
CA SER A 325 19.30 -13.43 -34.69
C SER A 325 19.23 -11.97 -34.23
N SER A 326 18.92 -11.70 -32.97
CA SER A 326 18.84 -10.33 -32.42
C SER A 326 20.21 -9.82 -31.98
N SER A 327 20.41 -8.51 -32.04
CA SER A 327 21.63 -7.83 -31.56
C SER A 327 21.48 -7.37 -30.11
N CYS A 328 21.05 -8.26 -29.20
CA CYS A 328 20.87 -7.95 -27.79
C CYS A 328 22.20 -8.08 -27.03
N ASN A 329 23.06 -7.06 -27.12
CA ASN A 329 24.43 -7.12 -26.62
C ASN A 329 24.58 -6.48 -25.24
N GLU A 330 23.82 -5.41 -24.99
CA GLU A 330 23.80 -4.67 -23.75
C GLU A 330 22.39 -4.62 -23.16
N TYR A 331 22.28 -4.20 -21.89
CA TYR A 331 20.98 -4.10 -21.22
C TYR A 331 20.00 -3.23 -22.01
N VAL A 332 20.45 -2.08 -22.54
CA VAL A 332 19.63 -1.11 -23.26
C VAL A 332 18.98 -1.67 -24.53
N ASP A 333 19.53 -2.75 -25.11
CA ASP A 333 18.97 -3.41 -26.28
C ASP A 333 17.70 -4.21 -25.95
N ARG A 334 17.49 -4.55 -24.67
CA ARG A 334 16.37 -5.37 -24.20
C ARG A 334 15.04 -4.66 -24.38
N GLU A 335 15.00 -3.36 -24.12
CA GLU A 335 13.80 -2.52 -24.21
C GLU A 335 13.59 -1.90 -25.59
N LYS A 336 14.43 -2.21 -26.58
CA LYS A 336 14.32 -1.61 -27.92
C LYS A 336 13.15 -2.18 -28.71
N GLU A 337 12.25 -1.30 -29.14
CA GLU A 337 11.07 -1.66 -29.92
C GLU A 337 11.22 -1.45 -31.43
N ASN A 338 10.41 -2.20 -32.21
CA ASN A 338 10.30 -1.99 -33.64
C ASN A 338 9.39 -0.79 -33.96
N LYS A 339 10.01 0.35 -34.28
CA LYS A 339 9.31 1.61 -34.58
C LYS A 339 8.50 1.65 -35.89
N THR A 340 8.50 0.56 -36.68
CA THR A 340 7.89 0.47 -38.03
C THR A 340 7.09 -0.80 -38.29
N SER A 341 6.63 -1.49 -37.24
CA SER A 341 5.88 -2.74 -37.38
C SER A 341 4.64 -2.60 -38.27
N VAL A 342 4.42 -3.59 -39.14
CA VAL A 342 3.23 -3.67 -40.01
C VAL A 342 1.97 -4.03 -39.20
N GLU A 343 2.14 -4.71 -38.06
CA GLU A 343 1.05 -5.15 -37.18
C GLU A 343 0.49 -3.99 -36.33
N ASN A 344 1.35 -3.04 -35.97
CA ASN A 344 0.99 -1.81 -35.26
C ASN A 344 1.50 -0.59 -36.05
N PRO A 345 0.83 -0.21 -37.15
CA PRO A 345 1.29 0.87 -38.01
C PRO A 345 1.19 2.22 -37.30
N VAL A 346 2.09 3.14 -37.66
CA VAL A 346 2.15 4.53 -37.18
C VAL A 346 0.77 5.19 -37.24
N LYS A 347 0.29 5.70 -36.10
CA LYS A 347 -0.99 6.43 -35.96
C LYS A 347 -0.76 7.93 -35.71
N ASP A 348 -1.82 8.71 -35.91
CA ASP A 348 -1.93 10.09 -35.40
C ASP A 348 -0.86 11.09 -35.89
N GLY A 349 -0.41 10.95 -37.15
CA GLY A 349 0.51 11.91 -37.78
C GLY A 349 1.96 11.86 -37.27
N LYS A 350 2.30 10.87 -36.42
CA LYS A 350 3.67 10.54 -36.02
C LYS A 350 4.47 10.01 -37.22
N THR A 351 5.80 9.97 -37.11
CA THR A 351 6.67 9.32 -38.11
C THR A 351 7.16 7.94 -37.67
N GLU A 352 7.09 7.66 -36.36
CA GLU A 352 7.45 6.41 -35.70
C GLU A 352 6.40 6.09 -34.61
N ASN A 353 6.39 4.88 -34.06
CA ASN A 353 5.57 4.53 -32.89
C ASN A 353 6.17 3.35 -32.11
N ASN A 354 5.99 3.34 -30.78
CA ASN A 354 6.15 2.11 -30.01
C ASN A 354 5.10 1.10 -30.46
N SER A 355 5.55 -0.10 -30.80
CA SER A 355 4.70 -1.15 -31.36
C SER A 355 4.36 -2.21 -30.33
N ASP A 356 4.91 -2.11 -29.12
CA ASP A 356 4.98 -3.16 -28.10
C ASP A 356 5.64 -4.45 -28.62
N ILE A 357 6.49 -4.36 -29.67
CA ILE A 357 7.23 -5.50 -30.24
C ILE A 357 8.71 -5.25 -30.01
N TYR A 358 9.29 -6.00 -29.07
CA TYR A 358 10.70 -5.88 -28.71
C TYR A 358 11.56 -6.64 -29.69
N ILE A 359 12.53 -5.95 -30.31
CA ILE A 359 13.38 -6.51 -31.38
C ILE A 359 14.18 -7.70 -30.86
N SER A 360 14.65 -7.64 -29.62
CA SER A 360 15.38 -8.70 -28.93
C SER A 360 14.58 -10.00 -28.80
N LEU A 361 13.26 -9.91 -28.63
CA LEU A 361 12.38 -11.06 -28.38
C LEU A 361 11.66 -11.54 -29.65
N SER A 362 11.34 -10.64 -30.58
CA SER A 362 10.43 -10.94 -31.70
C SER A 362 10.98 -10.54 -33.08
N GLY A 363 12.04 -9.76 -33.14
CA GLY A 363 12.50 -9.18 -34.40
C GLY A 363 11.48 -8.16 -34.93
N ASN A 364 10.94 -8.39 -36.12
CA ASN A 364 10.05 -7.43 -36.80
C ASN A 364 8.55 -7.76 -36.72
N GLU A 365 8.19 -9.01 -36.39
CA GLU A 365 6.82 -9.51 -36.36
C GLU A 365 6.58 -10.15 -34.98
N TRP A 366 5.36 -10.04 -34.44
CA TRP A 366 5.07 -10.58 -33.14
C TRP A 366 5.17 -12.12 -33.12
N ILE A 367 5.84 -12.63 -32.09
CA ILE A 367 5.81 -14.05 -31.70
C ILE A 367 5.62 -14.14 -30.18
N SER A 368 5.22 -15.31 -29.68
CA SER A 368 4.95 -15.50 -28.25
C SER A 368 6.15 -15.23 -27.34
N ASN A 369 7.38 -15.21 -27.86
CA ASN A 369 8.56 -14.80 -27.10
C ASN A 369 8.50 -13.35 -26.60
N ASN A 370 7.68 -12.49 -27.22
CA ASN A 370 7.44 -11.11 -26.78
C ASN A 370 6.76 -11.00 -25.41
N LEU A 371 6.26 -12.11 -24.87
CA LEU A 371 5.53 -12.18 -23.60
C LEU A 371 6.47 -12.34 -22.40
N ALA A 372 7.76 -11.97 -22.56
CA ALA A 372 8.65 -11.79 -21.42
C ALA A 372 8.08 -10.74 -20.48
N THR A 373 8.16 -11.02 -19.18
CA THR A 373 7.62 -10.12 -18.16
C THR A 373 8.50 -8.88 -18.03
N ALA A 374 7.86 -7.71 -17.97
CA ALA A 374 8.51 -6.43 -17.70
C ALA A 374 7.79 -5.70 -16.58
N VAL A 375 8.45 -4.71 -15.98
CA VAL A 375 7.87 -3.81 -14.98
C VAL A 375 7.97 -2.39 -15.48
N ARG A 376 6.83 -1.69 -15.50
CA ARG A 376 6.74 -0.27 -15.83
C ARG A 376 6.68 0.51 -14.52
N ILE A 377 7.63 1.41 -14.30
CA ILE A 377 7.75 2.20 -13.08
C ILE A 377 7.62 3.68 -13.43
N ARG A 378 6.58 4.34 -12.93
CA ARG A 378 6.45 5.80 -13.04
C ARG A 378 7.16 6.43 -11.87
N CYS A 379 8.07 7.34 -12.16
CA CYS A 379 8.85 8.02 -11.13
C CYS A 379 9.09 9.47 -11.50
N ARG A 380 8.82 10.36 -10.55
CA ARG A 380 9.18 11.76 -10.65
C ARG A 380 10.62 11.95 -10.21
N VAL A 381 11.34 12.73 -10.99
CA VAL A 381 12.75 13.03 -10.84
C VAL A 381 12.89 14.54 -10.67
N GLU A 382 13.41 14.95 -9.53
CA GLU A 382 13.67 16.35 -9.18
C GLU A 382 15.17 16.56 -8.97
N TYR A 383 15.63 17.81 -9.03
CA TYR A 383 17.03 18.16 -8.82
C TYR A 383 17.15 19.08 -7.61
N ASP A 384 18.16 18.83 -6.77
CA ASP A 384 18.37 19.60 -5.53
C ASP A 384 18.71 21.07 -5.80
N ASN A 385 19.31 21.34 -6.96
CA ASN A 385 19.76 22.66 -7.37
C ASN A 385 19.18 23.02 -8.73
N GLN A 386 19.13 24.33 -9.00
CA GLN A 386 18.87 24.82 -10.36
C GLN A 386 19.95 24.30 -11.32
N LEU A 387 19.53 23.94 -12.52
CA LEU A 387 20.42 23.54 -13.60
C LEU A 387 20.61 24.69 -14.58
N ASN A 388 21.83 24.89 -15.05
CA ASN A 388 22.10 25.83 -16.14
C ASN A 388 21.92 25.13 -17.48
N VAL A 389 20.94 25.56 -18.29
CA VAL A 389 20.55 24.89 -19.54
C VAL A 389 20.33 25.85 -20.70
N ASP A 390 20.66 25.40 -21.92
CA ASP A 390 20.36 26.13 -23.16
C ASP A 390 18.86 26.07 -23.54
N ASP A 391 18.50 26.64 -24.70
CA ASP A 391 17.12 26.63 -25.19
C ASP A 391 16.62 25.23 -25.61
N GLY A 392 17.52 24.26 -25.76
CA GLY A 392 17.21 22.85 -25.99
C GLY A 392 17.18 22.01 -24.71
N GLY A 393 17.48 22.57 -23.53
CA GLY A 393 17.55 21.82 -22.28
C GLY A 393 18.87 21.07 -22.08
N MET A 394 19.91 21.35 -22.87
CA MET A 394 21.23 20.77 -22.66
C MET A 394 21.97 21.56 -21.56
N THR A 395 22.62 20.84 -20.64
CA THR A 395 23.34 21.45 -19.52
C THR A 395 24.67 22.09 -19.93
N GLY A 396 25.06 23.18 -19.26
CA GLY A 396 26.33 23.88 -19.51
C GLY A 396 26.53 25.09 -18.60
N ASP A 397 27.79 25.41 -18.28
CA ASP A 397 28.14 26.36 -17.21
C ASP A 397 27.69 27.80 -17.47
N ASP A 398 27.70 28.26 -18.73
CA ASP A 398 27.36 29.63 -19.14
C ASP A 398 25.86 29.85 -19.41
N TYR A 399 25.02 28.84 -19.15
CA TYR A 399 23.61 28.88 -19.47
C TYR A 399 22.73 29.42 -18.31
N LYS A 400 21.42 29.56 -18.55
CA LYS A 400 20.48 30.12 -17.57
C LYS A 400 19.99 29.05 -16.60
N GLY A 401 19.90 29.42 -15.32
CA GLY A 401 19.34 28.59 -14.26
C GLY A 401 17.85 28.32 -14.48
N VAL A 402 17.45 27.05 -14.32
CA VAL A 402 16.07 26.57 -14.35
C VAL A 402 15.84 25.55 -13.24
N ILE A 403 14.58 25.38 -12.85
CA ILE A 403 14.14 24.25 -12.03
C ILE A 403 13.76 23.12 -12.99
N ARG A 404 14.49 22.00 -12.97
CA ARG A 404 14.17 20.83 -13.79
C ARG A 404 13.35 19.82 -13.00
N THR A 405 12.27 19.33 -13.60
CA THR A 405 11.49 18.19 -13.12
C THR A 405 11.26 17.23 -14.27
N GLY A 406 11.28 15.92 -14.01
CA GLY A 406 10.91 14.90 -15.00
C GLY A 406 9.92 13.91 -14.43
N ASP A 407 8.87 13.58 -15.17
CA ASP A 407 8.01 12.43 -14.92
C ASP A 407 8.42 11.34 -15.92
N ALA A 408 9.19 10.37 -15.46
CA ALA A 408 9.78 9.33 -16.29
C ALA A 408 9.03 7.99 -16.11
N LEU A 409 8.83 7.28 -17.21
CA LEU A 409 8.39 5.89 -17.26
C LEU A 409 9.62 5.02 -17.53
N PHE A 410 9.93 4.14 -16.60
CA PHE A 410 10.99 3.15 -16.73
C PHE A 410 10.40 1.79 -17.06
N THR A 411 10.74 1.22 -18.21
CA THR A 411 10.42 -0.17 -18.55
C THR A 411 11.62 -1.05 -18.23
N VAL A 412 11.42 -2.08 -17.41
CA VAL A 412 12.48 -2.97 -16.93
C VAL A 412 12.07 -4.41 -17.21
N HIS A 413 12.67 -5.04 -18.23
CA HIS A 413 12.46 -6.48 -18.48
C HIS A 413 13.13 -7.34 -17.42
N LEU A 414 12.38 -8.26 -16.84
CA LEU A 414 12.90 -9.21 -15.86
C LEU A 414 13.90 -10.20 -16.49
N GLY A 415 14.78 -10.78 -15.67
CA GLY A 415 15.93 -11.59 -16.08
C GLY A 415 17.25 -10.87 -15.78
N TYR A 416 18.20 -10.89 -16.72
CA TYR A 416 19.52 -10.28 -16.59
C TYR A 416 20.30 -10.77 -15.33
N CYS A 417 20.08 -12.02 -14.94
CA CYS A 417 20.63 -12.64 -13.74
C CYS A 417 21.58 -13.81 -14.07
N GLU A 418 21.48 -14.36 -15.27
CA GLU A 418 22.25 -15.52 -15.74
C GLU A 418 23.28 -15.10 -16.81
N GLY A 419 24.42 -15.80 -16.89
CA GLY A 419 25.47 -15.50 -17.88
C GLY A 419 26.32 -14.26 -17.59
N THR A 420 27.16 -13.88 -18.57
CA THR A 420 28.00 -12.66 -18.52
C THR A 420 28.00 -11.93 -19.87
N GLY A 421 28.12 -10.60 -19.87
CA GLY A 421 28.12 -9.80 -21.11
C GLY A 421 26.85 -9.99 -21.94
N GLU A 422 27.00 -10.34 -23.21
CA GLU A 422 25.90 -10.58 -24.17
C GLU A 422 24.95 -11.71 -23.74
N GLU A 423 25.49 -12.77 -23.11
CA GLU A 423 24.67 -13.87 -22.57
C GLU A 423 23.71 -13.35 -21.49
N ARG A 424 24.18 -12.38 -20.69
CA ARG A 424 23.38 -11.75 -19.65
C ARG A 424 22.33 -10.81 -20.22
N ALA A 425 22.68 -10.04 -21.24
CA ALA A 425 21.72 -9.21 -21.98
C ALA A 425 20.61 -10.05 -22.63
N SER A 426 20.92 -11.28 -23.02
CA SER A 426 19.97 -12.22 -23.64
C SER A 426 19.06 -12.97 -22.65
N ASP A 427 19.26 -12.84 -21.34
CA ASP A 427 18.51 -13.55 -20.30
C ASP A 427 17.21 -12.81 -19.91
N PHE A 428 16.04 -13.35 -20.26
CA PHE A 428 14.73 -12.81 -19.87
C PHE A 428 13.97 -13.77 -18.94
N ASN A 429 14.69 -14.66 -18.24
CA ASN A 429 14.04 -15.74 -17.50
C ASN A 429 13.57 -15.30 -16.10
N CYS A 430 12.31 -15.61 -15.80
CA CYS A 430 11.72 -15.62 -14.46
C CYS A 430 11.45 -17.07 -14.04
N ARG A 431 12.42 -17.66 -13.34
CA ARG A 431 12.35 -19.06 -12.90
C ARG A 431 11.58 -19.26 -11.60
N ARG A 432 10.84 -20.37 -11.50
CA ARG A 432 10.15 -20.77 -10.25
C ARG A 432 11.10 -20.97 -9.07
N ASN A 433 10.59 -20.80 -7.85
CA ASN A 433 11.33 -20.96 -6.59
C ASN A 433 12.62 -20.11 -6.53
N THR A 434 12.56 -18.87 -7.03
CA THR A 434 13.70 -17.93 -7.11
C THR A 434 13.28 -16.56 -6.57
N GLN A 435 14.22 -15.88 -5.91
CA GLN A 435 14.04 -14.52 -5.38
C GLN A 435 14.97 -13.54 -6.10
N TYR A 436 14.38 -12.64 -6.89
CA TYR A 436 15.09 -11.62 -7.67
C TYR A 436 15.09 -10.28 -6.92
N THR A 437 16.22 -9.56 -6.90
CA THR A 437 16.25 -8.13 -6.56
C THR A 437 16.87 -7.31 -7.68
N TYR A 438 16.10 -6.35 -8.18
CA TYR A 438 16.53 -5.38 -9.18
C TYR A 438 16.90 -4.09 -8.47
N ASN A 439 18.15 -3.64 -8.65
CA ASN A 439 18.62 -2.37 -8.11
C ASN A 439 18.59 -1.34 -9.24
N VAL A 440 17.61 -0.44 -9.20
CA VAL A 440 17.43 0.61 -10.21
C VAL A 440 17.98 1.92 -9.65
N ILE A 441 18.95 2.49 -10.35
CA ILE A 441 19.61 3.75 -9.95
C ILE A 441 19.26 4.81 -10.99
N VAL A 442 18.48 5.81 -10.58
CA VAL A 442 18.09 6.91 -11.47
C VAL A 442 19.10 8.05 -11.32
N ASN A 443 19.89 8.27 -12.37
CA ASN A 443 20.94 9.29 -12.38
C ASN A 443 20.47 10.66 -12.91
N SER A 444 19.54 10.67 -13.86
CA SER A 444 19.06 11.88 -14.54
C SER A 444 17.96 11.51 -15.55
N VAL A 445 17.19 12.50 -15.99
CA VAL A 445 16.23 12.38 -17.10
C VAL A 445 16.76 12.96 -18.43
N ASP A 446 18.07 13.23 -18.51
CA ASP A 446 18.67 13.92 -19.66
C ASP A 446 18.53 13.15 -20.98
N ASN A 447 18.48 11.82 -20.96
CA ASN A 447 18.29 11.04 -22.20
C ASN A 447 16.90 11.28 -22.83
N ILE A 448 15.86 11.54 -22.03
CA ILE A 448 14.54 11.96 -22.54
C ILE A 448 14.67 13.32 -23.24
N VAL A 449 15.46 14.24 -22.67
CA VAL A 449 15.73 15.55 -23.30
C VAL A 449 16.48 15.37 -24.62
N VAL A 450 17.49 14.50 -24.66
CA VAL A 450 18.26 14.22 -25.88
C VAL A 450 17.37 13.66 -26.98
N GLU A 451 16.51 12.70 -26.65
CA GLU A 451 15.57 12.05 -27.58
C GLU A 451 14.48 13.00 -28.08
N ALA A 452 13.95 13.87 -27.22
CA ALA A 452 13.00 14.90 -27.63
C ALA A 452 13.61 15.94 -28.58
N ASN A 453 14.93 16.18 -28.51
CA ASN A 453 15.64 17.17 -29.33
C ASN A 453 16.21 16.63 -30.64
N LYS A 454 16.46 15.31 -30.74
CA LYS A 454 17.17 14.67 -31.87
C LYS A 454 16.47 13.37 -32.25
N ASN A 455 16.50 12.99 -33.52
CA ASN A 455 16.08 11.64 -33.92
C ASN A 455 17.11 10.61 -33.40
N GLY A 456 16.77 9.92 -32.31
CA GLY A 456 17.55 8.83 -31.73
C GLY A 456 17.13 8.52 -30.30
N GLU A 457 17.12 7.24 -29.95
CA GLU A 457 16.60 6.69 -28.69
C GLU A 457 17.78 6.12 -27.86
N PRO A 458 18.51 6.97 -27.10
CA PRO A 458 19.70 6.54 -26.36
C PRO A 458 19.38 5.60 -25.19
N GLN A 459 18.12 5.55 -24.75
CA GLN A 459 17.67 4.69 -23.66
C GLN A 459 16.20 4.28 -23.89
N PRO A 460 15.92 3.25 -24.71
CA PRO A 460 14.55 2.83 -25.06
C PRO A 460 13.67 2.50 -23.85
N GLY A 461 14.26 2.01 -22.76
CA GLY A 461 13.54 1.73 -21.52
C GLY A 461 13.23 2.96 -20.65
N MET A 462 13.51 4.19 -21.10
CA MET A 462 13.25 5.41 -20.33
C MET A 462 12.62 6.50 -21.21
N GLU A 463 11.34 6.71 -21.00
CA GLU A 463 10.52 7.68 -21.75
C GLU A 463 9.83 8.64 -20.78
N GLY A 464 9.14 9.65 -21.31
CA GLY A 464 8.26 10.51 -20.53
C GLY A 464 8.49 12.00 -20.75
N PHE A 465 8.29 12.77 -19.68
CA PHE A 465 8.09 14.20 -19.76
C PHE A 465 9.10 14.95 -18.89
N VAL A 466 9.92 15.81 -19.49
CA VAL A 466 10.88 16.67 -18.79
C VAL A 466 10.49 18.13 -18.96
N SER A 467 10.53 18.88 -17.86
CA SER A 467 10.15 20.29 -17.81
C SER A 467 11.24 21.13 -17.16
N ASP A 468 11.63 22.19 -17.86
CA ASP A 468 12.49 23.26 -17.36
C ASP A 468 11.67 24.51 -17.05
N ILE A 469 11.55 24.83 -15.76
CA ILE A 469 10.76 25.94 -15.25
C ILE A 469 11.66 27.14 -14.95
N THR A 470 11.33 28.28 -15.56
CA THR A 470 12.07 29.54 -15.38
C THR A 470 11.55 30.42 -14.24
N GLY A 471 10.28 30.26 -13.86
CA GLY A 471 9.64 30.97 -12.76
C GLY A 471 9.50 30.10 -11.52
N ALA A 472 8.26 29.69 -11.21
CA ALA A 472 7.94 28.97 -9.98
C ALA A 472 7.22 27.64 -10.23
N VAL A 473 7.53 26.66 -9.39
CA VAL A 473 6.78 25.40 -9.24
C VAL A 473 5.92 25.52 -7.99
N MET A 474 4.63 25.22 -8.11
CA MET A 474 3.67 25.26 -7.00
C MET A 474 3.12 23.88 -6.74
N GLU A 475 3.46 23.34 -5.57
CA GLU A 475 2.88 22.11 -5.03
C GLU A 475 1.62 22.48 -4.23
N LEU A 476 0.52 21.85 -4.62
CA LEU A 476 -0.83 22.17 -4.19
C LEU A 476 -1.45 20.95 -3.51
N ASP A 477 -2.20 21.19 -2.44
CA ASP A 477 -3.00 20.16 -1.81
C ASP A 477 -4.33 19.94 -2.57
N CYS A 478 -5.11 18.96 -2.14
CA CYS A 478 -6.26 18.44 -2.87
C CYS A 478 -7.51 19.32 -2.84
N HIS A 479 -7.53 20.39 -2.05
CA HIS A 479 -8.67 21.30 -1.92
C HIS A 479 -8.55 22.53 -2.84
N TYR A 480 -9.46 23.50 -2.70
CA TYR A 480 -9.35 24.76 -3.43
C TYR A 480 -8.06 25.49 -3.07
N MET A 481 -7.35 26.01 -4.08
CA MET A 481 -6.14 26.83 -3.90
C MET A 481 -6.29 28.18 -4.58
N THR A 482 -5.58 29.19 -4.09
CA THR A 482 -5.63 30.54 -4.65
C THR A 482 -4.30 31.26 -4.46
N PHE A 483 -3.68 31.68 -5.55
CA PHE A 483 -2.38 32.37 -5.56
C PHE A 483 -2.28 33.28 -6.78
N ASN A 484 -1.24 34.12 -6.83
CA ASN A 484 -1.02 35.03 -7.96
C ASN A 484 0.17 34.60 -8.81
N ILE A 485 0.04 34.80 -10.13
CA ILE A 485 1.14 34.70 -11.09
C ILE A 485 1.24 35.97 -11.91
N GLN A 486 2.40 36.21 -12.52
CA GLN A 486 2.61 37.31 -13.44
C GLN A 486 2.75 36.83 -14.89
N LEU A 487 1.87 37.31 -15.77
CA LEU A 487 1.88 37.07 -17.22
C LEU A 487 1.85 38.42 -17.93
N THR A 488 2.91 38.75 -18.65
CA THR A 488 2.99 39.97 -19.45
C THR A 488 2.10 39.90 -20.68
N GLU A 489 1.81 41.03 -21.33
CA GLU A 489 1.11 41.01 -22.62
C GLU A 489 1.84 40.13 -23.64
N ASP A 490 3.18 40.20 -23.67
CA ASP A 490 4.00 39.35 -24.53
C ASP A 490 3.84 37.85 -24.20
N ASP A 491 3.81 37.49 -22.92
CA ASP A 491 3.55 36.11 -22.49
C ASP A 491 2.20 35.59 -22.98
N LEU A 492 1.18 36.47 -23.03
CA LEU A 492 -0.19 36.11 -23.41
C LEU A 492 -0.43 36.11 -24.93
N THR A 493 0.35 36.88 -25.70
CA THR A 493 0.12 37.04 -27.15
C THR A 493 1.14 36.31 -28.02
N ASN A 494 2.39 36.18 -27.56
CA ASN A 494 3.48 35.56 -28.32
C ASN A 494 3.86 34.24 -27.67
N ASP A 495 3.83 33.14 -28.43
CA ASP A 495 4.23 31.80 -27.99
C ASP A 495 3.59 31.34 -26.66
N PHE A 496 2.31 31.66 -26.44
CA PHE A 496 1.57 31.12 -25.31
C PHE A 496 1.19 29.67 -25.60
N GLY A 497 1.75 28.74 -24.84
CA GLY A 497 1.34 27.33 -24.80
C GLY A 497 1.01 26.88 -23.39
N TYR A 498 0.28 25.78 -23.28
CA TYR A 498 0.04 25.11 -22.00
C TYR A 498 0.00 23.60 -22.19
N VAL A 499 0.40 22.87 -21.15
CA VAL A 499 0.23 21.41 -21.08
C VAL A 499 -0.49 21.11 -19.76
N ILE A 500 -1.52 20.28 -19.81
CA ILE A 500 -2.20 19.75 -18.63
C ILE A 500 -2.10 18.23 -18.68
N GLN A 501 -1.75 17.64 -17.54
CA GLN A 501 -1.76 16.19 -17.35
C GLN A 501 -2.65 15.86 -16.15
N ALA A 502 -3.59 14.94 -16.32
CA ALA A 502 -4.46 14.48 -15.24
C ALA A 502 -4.73 12.98 -15.39
N PRO A 503 -4.63 12.18 -14.33
CA PRO A 503 -5.01 10.78 -14.41
C PRO A 503 -6.53 10.66 -14.51
N ARG A 504 -6.98 9.72 -15.35
CA ARG A 504 -8.36 9.28 -15.46
C ARG A 504 -8.67 8.21 -14.41
N ALA A 505 -9.95 7.89 -14.28
CA ALA A 505 -10.48 6.85 -13.38
C ALA A 505 -9.78 5.48 -13.54
N ASP A 506 -9.40 5.12 -14.77
CA ASP A 506 -8.70 3.88 -15.10
C ASP A 506 -7.19 3.93 -14.86
N GLY A 507 -6.68 5.03 -14.29
CA GLY A 507 -5.25 5.26 -14.06
C GLY A 507 -4.47 5.73 -15.29
N THR A 508 -5.11 5.84 -16.46
CA THR A 508 -4.44 6.36 -17.67
C THR A 508 -4.21 7.87 -17.57
N LEU A 509 -3.07 8.34 -18.07
CA LEU A 509 -2.73 9.76 -18.04
C LEU A 509 -3.37 10.49 -19.22
N PHE A 510 -4.34 11.37 -18.96
CA PHE A 510 -4.85 12.30 -19.96
C PHE A 510 -3.91 13.49 -20.09
N THR A 511 -3.47 13.79 -21.32
CA THR A 511 -2.68 14.98 -21.66
C THR A 511 -3.48 15.89 -22.59
N CYS A 512 -3.51 17.18 -22.30
CA CYS A 512 -4.14 18.20 -23.13
C CYS A 512 -3.21 19.40 -23.31
N GLU A 513 -3.07 19.83 -24.56
CA GLU A 513 -2.21 20.94 -24.97
C GLU A 513 -3.03 22.09 -25.56
N GLU A 514 -2.38 23.22 -25.86
CA GLU A 514 -3.06 24.37 -26.47
C GLU A 514 -3.65 24.06 -27.84
N THR A 515 -3.13 23.08 -28.58
CA THR A 515 -3.66 22.70 -29.90
C THR A 515 -4.97 21.92 -29.80
N ASP A 516 -5.22 21.27 -28.67
CA ASP A 516 -6.29 20.32 -28.51
C ASP A 516 -7.65 21.00 -28.28
N THR A 517 -8.72 20.23 -28.49
CA THR A 517 -10.07 20.60 -28.09
C THR A 517 -10.64 19.44 -27.27
N PRO A 518 -10.60 19.52 -25.93
CA PRO A 518 -11.05 18.42 -25.08
C PRO A 518 -12.53 18.12 -25.34
N SER A 519 -12.89 16.83 -25.26
CA SER A 519 -14.27 16.41 -25.33
C SER A 519 -15.08 16.97 -24.16
N LYS A 520 -16.41 16.87 -24.21
CA LYS A 520 -17.27 17.29 -23.09
C LYS A 520 -16.93 16.54 -21.80
N ASP A 521 -16.59 15.25 -21.90
CA ASP A 521 -16.29 14.40 -20.76
C ASP A 521 -14.88 14.67 -20.22
N ASP A 522 -13.93 15.03 -21.11
CA ASP A 522 -12.56 15.38 -20.71
C ASP A 522 -12.42 16.81 -20.18
N ALA A 523 -13.43 17.66 -20.38
CA ALA A 523 -13.40 19.05 -19.96
C ALA A 523 -13.13 19.22 -18.45
N GLN A 524 -13.54 18.25 -17.62
CA GLN A 524 -13.27 18.25 -16.18
C GLN A 524 -11.78 18.16 -15.81
N TYR A 525 -10.98 17.51 -16.67
CA TYR A 525 -9.53 17.36 -16.48
C TYR A 525 -8.74 18.61 -16.88
N VAL A 526 -9.39 19.58 -17.53
CA VAL A 526 -8.78 20.82 -18.03
C VAL A 526 -9.29 22.05 -17.27
N ASN A 527 -10.59 22.10 -16.97
CA ASN A 527 -11.27 23.28 -16.44
C ASN A 527 -11.10 23.48 -14.91
N TRP A 528 -10.13 22.80 -14.30
CA TRP A 528 -9.84 22.94 -12.87
C TRP A 528 -8.98 24.17 -12.54
N ILE A 529 -8.51 24.91 -13.56
CA ILE A 529 -7.72 26.14 -13.44
C ILE A 529 -8.50 27.31 -14.04
N GLU A 530 -8.72 28.35 -13.25
CA GLU A 530 -9.31 29.61 -13.69
C GLU A 530 -8.40 30.79 -13.31
N PHE A 531 -8.42 31.84 -14.13
CA PHE A 531 -7.61 33.04 -13.96
C PHE A 531 -8.50 34.26 -13.87
N ARG A 532 -8.06 35.25 -13.11
CA ARG A 532 -8.73 36.55 -12.99
C ARG A 532 -7.72 37.66 -12.81
N PRO A 533 -7.85 38.81 -13.50
CA PRO A 533 -6.90 39.90 -13.35
C PRO A 533 -6.93 40.48 -11.93
N THR A 534 -5.74 40.77 -11.39
CA THR A 534 -5.53 41.49 -10.12
C THR A 534 -4.47 42.59 -10.29
N THR A 535 -4.22 43.36 -9.24
CA THR A 535 -3.42 44.59 -9.30
C THR A 535 -1.98 44.43 -8.83
N ALA A 536 -1.67 43.44 -7.99
CA ALA A 536 -0.34 43.18 -7.47
C ALA A 536 -0.19 41.75 -6.96
N GLU A 537 1.06 41.30 -6.77
CA GLU A 537 1.42 39.98 -6.25
C GLU A 537 0.72 39.60 -4.93
N ASN A 538 0.56 40.56 -4.01
CA ASN A 538 -0.03 40.32 -2.68
C ASN A 538 -1.52 40.72 -2.58
N VAL A 539 -2.22 40.86 -3.70
CA VAL A 539 -3.65 41.22 -3.79
C VAL A 539 -4.35 40.07 -4.52
N LEU A 540 -5.12 39.22 -3.84
CA LEU A 540 -5.91 38.20 -4.53
C LEU A 540 -7.18 38.85 -5.08
N ALA A 541 -7.59 38.49 -6.30
CA ALA A 541 -8.92 38.82 -6.76
C ALA A 541 -9.96 38.03 -5.94
N ALA A 542 -11.09 38.62 -5.61
CA ALA A 542 -12.24 37.84 -5.19
C ALA A 542 -12.70 36.90 -6.32
N TYR A 543 -13.02 35.67 -5.97
CA TYR A 543 -13.54 34.73 -6.95
C TYR A 543 -14.91 35.18 -7.46
N LYS A 544 -15.07 35.11 -8.78
CA LYS A 544 -16.35 35.16 -9.47
C LYS A 544 -16.33 34.03 -10.49
N PRO A 545 -17.42 33.26 -10.61
CA PRO A 545 -17.40 32.09 -11.47
C PRO A 545 -17.22 32.49 -12.93
N TYR A 546 -16.56 31.63 -13.70
CA TYR A 546 -16.39 31.80 -15.15
C TYR A 546 -17.75 32.03 -15.86
N GLU A 547 -18.77 31.25 -15.50
CA GLU A 547 -20.13 31.31 -16.03
C GLU A 547 -21.18 31.35 -14.90
N GLY A 548 -22.42 31.68 -15.24
CA GLY A 548 -23.55 31.70 -14.30
C GLY A 548 -23.97 33.10 -13.83
N ASN A 549 -24.93 33.15 -12.90
CA ASN A 549 -25.66 34.39 -12.55
C ASN A 549 -24.79 35.52 -11.97
N ASN A 550 -23.65 35.18 -11.35
CA ASN A 550 -22.73 36.16 -10.76
C ASN A 550 -21.39 36.23 -11.51
N SER A 551 -21.30 35.66 -12.72
CA SER A 551 -20.16 35.90 -13.60
C SER A 551 -20.18 37.35 -14.07
N ASP A 552 -19.04 38.03 -13.96
CA ASP A 552 -18.85 39.40 -14.46
C ASP A 552 -17.96 39.47 -15.71
N GLY A 553 -17.69 38.31 -16.32
CA GLY A 553 -16.92 38.18 -17.57
C GLY A 553 -15.39 38.30 -17.43
N LYS A 554 -14.85 38.64 -16.24
CA LYS A 554 -13.40 38.83 -16.06
C LYS A 554 -12.63 37.56 -15.71
N THR A 555 -13.33 36.51 -15.26
CA THR A 555 -12.72 35.19 -15.05
C THR A 555 -12.60 34.47 -16.40
N PHE A 556 -11.48 33.78 -16.61
CA PHE A 556 -11.17 33.08 -17.85
C PHE A 556 -10.38 31.79 -17.60
N ARG A 557 -10.36 30.90 -18.59
CA ARG A 557 -9.66 29.61 -18.58
C ARG A 557 -8.50 29.61 -19.56
N LEU A 558 -7.65 28.58 -19.51
CA LEU A 558 -6.52 28.42 -20.43
C LEU A 558 -6.93 28.43 -21.90
N THR A 559 -8.07 27.81 -22.22
CA THR A 559 -8.63 27.76 -23.57
C THR A 559 -9.08 29.14 -24.11
N ASP A 560 -9.38 30.09 -23.23
CA ASP A 560 -9.71 31.47 -23.64
C ASP A 560 -8.46 32.22 -24.12
N ILE A 561 -7.29 31.95 -23.54
CA ILE A 561 -6.05 32.67 -23.86
C ILE A 561 -5.66 32.42 -25.32
N LYS A 562 -5.80 31.18 -25.80
CA LYS A 562 -5.58 30.78 -27.21
C LYS A 562 -6.41 31.62 -28.19
N ASN A 563 -7.64 31.94 -27.82
CA ASN A 563 -8.57 32.68 -28.67
C ASN A 563 -8.39 34.20 -28.59
N GLY A 564 -7.45 34.66 -27.75
CA GLY A 564 -7.24 36.07 -27.43
C GLY A 564 -8.16 36.56 -26.32
N LEU A 565 -7.57 37.17 -25.28
CA LEU A 565 -8.32 37.76 -24.18
C LEU A 565 -8.90 39.12 -24.56
N ASN A 566 -10.13 39.39 -24.11
CA ASN A 566 -10.71 40.74 -24.13
C ASN A 566 -10.07 41.66 -23.08
N ASP A 567 -10.30 42.97 -23.20
CA ASP A 567 -9.68 43.98 -22.32
C ASP A 567 -10.06 43.80 -20.83
N ASP A 568 -11.29 43.37 -20.54
CA ASP A 568 -11.75 43.15 -19.15
C ASP A 568 -11.06 41.98 -18.44
N ARG A 569 -10.52 41.03 -19.22
CA ARG A 569 -9.72 39.90 -18.75
C ARG A 569 -8.22 40.20 -18.68
N LYS A 570 -7.76 41.37 -19.15
CA LYS A 570 -6.34 41.77 -19.09
C LYS A 570 -6.04 42.52 -17.79
N SER A 571 -4.91 42.18 -17.15
CA SER A 571 -4.43 42.92 -15.99
C SER A 571 -3.57 44.11 -16.44
N GLY A 572 -3.85 45.30 -15.91
CA GLY A 572 -3.04 46.49 -16.18
C GLY A 572 -1.61 46.43 -15.63
N ASN A 573 -1.35 45.52 -14.67
CA ASN A 573 -0.03 45.33 -14.04
C ASN A 573 0.50 43.90 -14.25
N ASN A 574 -0.06 43.14 -15.20
CA ASN A 574 0.33 41.77 -15.55
C ASN A 574 0.09 40.71 -14.46
N TRP A 575 -0.63 41.04 -13.39
CA TRP A 575 -0.90 40.11 -12.28
C TRP A 575 -2.26 39.44 -12.42
N TYR A 576 -2.28 38.13 -12.21
CA TYR A 576 -3.47 37.29 -12.31
C TYR A 576 -3.58 36.38 -11.10
N THR A 577 -4.75 36.36 -10.48
CA THR A 577 -5.10 35.35 -9.48
C THR A 577 -5.51 34.07 -10.19
N VAL A 578 -4.85 32.99 -9.82
CA VAL A 578 -5.15 31.63 -10.24
C VAL A 578 -6.02 30.99 -9.17
N PHE A 579 -7.16 30.45 -9.60
CA PHE A 579 -8.05 29.64 -8.78
C PHE A 579 -7.94 28.20 -9.23
N ILE A 580 -7.63 27.34 -8.28
CA ILE A 580 -7.52 25.90 -8.48
C ILE A 580 -8.73 25.26 -7.83
N ASN A 581 -9.42 24.41 -8.58
CA ASN A 581 -10.52 23.62 -8.04
C ASN A 581 -10.01 22.49 -7.14
N GLU A 582 -10.87 22.02 -6.24
CA GLU A 582 -10.67 20.76 -5.53
C GLU A 582 -10.36 19.62 -6.52
N TYR A 583 -9.53 18.66 -6.10
CA TYR A 583 -9.27 17.42 -6.82
C TYR A 583 -10.48 16.49 -6.69
N ALA A 584 -11.58 16.87 -7.33
CA ALA A 584 -12.81 16.11 -7.39
C ALA A 584 -13.48 16.33 -8.75
N TYR A 585 -14.12 15.27 -9.26
CA TYR A 585 -14.79 15.26 -10.56
C TYR A 585 -16.29 14.99 -10.39
N GLU A 586 -16.91 15.72 -9.46
CA GLU A 586 -18.32 15.55 -9.09
C GLU A 586 -19.23 16.52 -9.86
N ASN A 587 -20.28 15.96 -10.48
CA ASN A 587 -21.24 16.72 -11.27
C ASN A 587 -22.52 17.10 -10.49
N ASN A 588 -22.72 16.55 -9.29
CA ASN A 588 -23.91 16.75 -8.47
C ASN A 588 -23.54 17.06 -7.02
N LEU A 589 -24.37 17.86 -6.36
CA LEU A 589 -24.23 18.13 -4.91
C LEU A 589 -24.64 16.94 -4.04
N ASP A 590 -25.52 16.07 -4.56
CA ASP A 590 -25.72 14.75 -4.00
C ASP A 590 -24.82 13.78 -4.74
N GLU A 591 -23.64 13.53 -4.17
CA GLU A 591 -22.58 12.72 -4.76
C GLU A 591 -22.91 11.22 -4.79
N ASN A 592 -24.10 10.84 -4.32
CA ASN A 592 -24.51 9.45 -4.11
C ASN A 592 -25.95 9.20 -4.57
N ASN A 593 -26.38 9.88 -5.64
CA ASN A 593 -27.75 9.91 -6.15
C ASN A 593 -28.26 8.54 -6.67
N GLY A 594 -28.35 7.53 -5.80
CA GLY A 594 -28.89 6.20 -6.06
C GLY A 594 -28.02 5.27 -6.91
N GLY A 595 -26.72 5.56 -7.04
CA GLY A 595 -25.78 4.81 -7.90
C GLY A 595 -24.38 4.65 -7.28
N LYS A 596 -23.41 4.18 -8.08
CA LYS A 596 -21.99 4.14 -7.67
C LYS A 596 -21.50 5.60 -7.51
N PRO A 597 -20.97 6.01 -6.34
CA PRO A 597 -20.35 7.32 -6.18
C PRO A 597 -19.09 7.43 -7.05
N ASN A 598 -18.73 8.66 -7.48
CA ASN A 598 -17.57 8.88 -8.35
C ASN A 598 -16.24 9.01 -7.60
N TRP A 599 -16.26 9.23 -6.28
CA TRP A 599 -15.03 9.40 -5.50
C TRP A 599 -13.97 8.31 -5.66
N PRO A 600 -14.29 7.02 -5.86
CA PRO A 600 -13.27 6.00 -6.09
C PRO A 600 -12.42 6.27 -7.34
N ASP A 601 -12.91 7.09 -8.26
CA ASP A 601 -12.29 7.36 -9.56
C ASP A 601 -11.30 8.55 -9.49
N TYR A 602 -11.14 9.21 -8.34
CA TYR A 602 -10.25 10.37 -8.18
C TYR A 602 -9.49 10.49 -6.85
N VAL A 603 -9.76 9.61 -5.88
CA VAL A 603 -8.98 9.56 -4.62
C VAL A 603 -7.75 8.66 -4.75
N ASN A 604 -6.72 8.91 -3.95
CA ASN A 604 -5.48 8.11 -3.94
C ASN A 604 -4.83 7.97 -5.35
N HIS A 605 -5.11 8.91 -6.25
CA HIS A 605 -4.55 8.98 -7.59
C HIS A 605 -3.28 9.85 -7.62
N ASP A 606 -2.52 9.72 -8.70
CA ASP A 606 -1.37 10.56 -8.99
C ASP A 606 -1.76 12.06 -9.08
N PRO A 607 -0.85 12.99 -8.74
CA PRO A 607 -1.12 14.41 -8.87
C PRO A 607 -1.46 14.83 -10.32
N ARG A 608 -2.43 15.73 -10.47
CA ARG A 608 -2.71 16.42 -11.75
C ARG A 608 -1.83 17.65 -11.87
N ARG A 609 -1.40 17.97 -13.08
CA ARG A 609 -0.33 18.94 -13.34
C ARG A 609 -0.70 19.87 -14.48
N ALA A 610 -0.15 21.08 -14.42
CA ALA A 610 -0.26 22.03 -15.51
C ALA A 610 1.02 22.86 -15.65
N TRP A 611 1.42 23.12 -16.89
CA TRP A 611 2.54 24.00 -17.22
C TRP A 611 2.03 25.14 -18.09
N ILE A 612 2.43 26.37 -17.75
CA ILE A 612 1.94 27.59 -18.39
C ILE A 612 3.09 28.34 -19.06
N LYS A 613 2.82 28.92 -20.23
CA LYS A 613 3.78 29.59 -21.10
C LYS A 613 4.83 28.59 -21.59
N VAL A 614 4.33 27.57 -22.28
CA VAL A 614 5.10 26.39 -22.71
C VAL A 614 5.65 26.56 -24.13
N THR A 615 6.90 26.12 -24.31
CA THR A 615 7.44 25.69 -25.61
C THR A 615 7.84 24.23 -25.53
N GLN A 616 7.63 23.44 -26.59
CA GLN A 616 7.83 21.99 -26.55
C GLN A 616 8.67 21.42 -27.69
N ARG A 617 9.32 20.29 -27.41
CA ARG A 617 10.00 19.40 -28.37
C ARG A 617 9.58 17.97 -28.05
N ILE A 618 9.29 17.20 -29.10
CA ILE A 618 8.71 15.86 -29.00
C ILE A 618 9.50 14.94 -29.92
N SER A 619 9.82 13.73 -29.45
CA SER A 619 10.46 12.68 -30.24
C SER A 619 9.57 12.22 -31.41
N ALA A 620 10.17 11.52 -32.38
CA ALA A 620 9.48 11.06 -33.59
C ALA A 620 8.31 10.09 -33.33
N ASP A 621 8.41 9.32 -32.23
CA ASP A 621 7.39 8.40 -31.72
C ASP A 621 6.45 9.04 -30.69
N GLY A 622 6.73 10.25 -30.20
CA GLY A 622 5.87 10.98 -29.28
C GLY A 622 6.03 10.66 -27.79
N GLU A 623 6.90 9.73 -27.43
CA GLU A 623 7.02 9.18 -26.07
C GLU A 623 8.00 9.98 -25.18
N SER A 624 8.95 10.68 -25.79
CA SER A 624 9.88 11.58 -25.10
C SER A 624 9.54 13.05 -25.39
N ARG A 625 9.29 13.80 -24.31
CA ARG A 625 8.86 15.20 -24.38
C ARG A 625 9.73 16.07 -23.51
N TYR A 626 10.24 17.14 -24.09
CA TYR A 626 10.93 18.21 -23.38
C TYR A 626 10.15 19.50 -23.54
N ILE A 627 9.80 20.12 -22.41
CA ILE A 627 9.15 21.41 -22.40
C ILE A 627 9.94 22.44 -21.60
N ARG A 628 9.75 23.70 -21.96
CA ARG A 628 10.18 24.85 -21.17
C ARG A 628 8.97 25.67 -20.79
N SER A 629 8.82 26.00 -19.50
CA SER A 629 7.67 26.76 -19.01
C SER A 629 8.06 27.91 -18.09
N LYS A 630 7.12 28.84 -17.88
CA LYS A 630 7.27 29.89 -16.87
C LYS A 630 6.79 29.44 -15.50
N TYR A 631 5.68 28.71 -15.46
CA TYR A 631 5.10 28.17 -14.23
C TYR A 631 4.73 26.70 -14.39
N ALA A 632 4.77 25.97 -13.28
CA ALA A 632 4.25 24.61 -13.16
C ALA A 632 3.40 24.47 -11.89
N PHE A 633 2.26 23.80 -12.00
CA PHE A 633 1.35 23.50 -10.91
C PHE A 633 1.25 21.97 -10.77
N SER A 634 1.27 21.47 -9.54
CA SER A 634 1.13 20.04 -9.23
C SER A 634 0.18 19.91 -8.05
N GLN A 635 -1.01 19.33 -8.28
CA GLN A 635 -2.04 19.19 -7.27
C GLN A 635 -2.25 17.73 -6.89
N ARG A 636 -2.06 17.42 -5.61
CA ARG A 636 -2.29 16.08 -5.06
C ARG A 636 -3.77 15.71 -5.10
N SER A 637 -4.05 14.41 -5.27
CA SER A 637 -5.40 13.88 -5.14
C SER A 637 -5.88 13.92 -3.69
N ILE A 638 -7.20 13.78 -3.48
CA ILE A 638 -7.73 13.59 -2.13
C ILE A 638 -7.29 12.19 -1.66
N GLN A 639 -6.67 12.08 -0.48
CA GLN A 639 -6.34 10.78 0.10
C GLN A 639 -7.46 10.25 0.99
N THR A 640 -7.65 8.93 1.02
CA THR A 640 -8.61 8.22 1.86
C THR A 640 -8.06 6.87 2.31
N TYR A 641 -8.44 6.45 3.52
CA TYR A 641 -8.14 5.12 4.04
C TYR A 641 -9.24 4.09 3.72
N TYR A 642 -10.30 4.49 3.02
CA TYR A 642 -11.35 3.59 2.56
C TYR A 642 -10.88 2.83 1.32
N ASP A 643 -11.32 1.58 1.18
CA ASP A 643 -11.07 0.80 -0.02
C ASP A 643 -11.95 1.31 -1.19
N VAL A 644 -11.31 1.61 -2.33
CA VAL A 644 -11.99 2.03 -3.57
C VAL A 644 -12.76 0.89 -4.24
N ASN A 645 -12.40 -0.36 -3.95
CA ASN A 645 -13.01 -1.56 -4.54
C ASN A 645 -14.14 -2.13 -3.66
N HIS A 646 -14.20 -1.75 -2.38
CA HIS A 646 -15.22 -2.21 -1.43
C HIS A 646 -15.96 -1.04 -0.80
N LEU A 647 -16.99 -0.55 -1.49
CA LEU A 647 -17.80 0.59 -1.03
C LEU A 647 -18.65 0.24 0.19
N THR A 648 -18.84 1.22 1.08
CA THR A 648 -19.64 1.04 2.30
C THR A 648 -21.09 0.71 1.98
N LYS A 649 -21.75 -0.10 2.82
CA LYS A 649 -23.18 -0.34 2.70
C LYS A 649 -23.99 0.72 3.43
N GLU A 650 -25.22 0.94 2.97
CA GLU A 650 -26.18 1.77 3.68
C GLU A 650 -26.30 1.30 5.13
N THR A 651 -26.23 2.25 6.05
CA THR A 651 -26.27 1.96 7.49
C THR A 651 -27.21 2.94 8.17
N THR A 652 -28.02 2.44 9.10
CA THR A 652 -28.87 3.28 9.95
C THR A 652 -28.36 3.25 11.39
N ASN A 653 -27.89 4.40 11.89
CA ASN A 653 -27.40 4.57 13.26
C ASN A 653 -28.20 5.68 13.94
N ASP A 654 -28.70 5.45 15.15
CA ASP A 654 -29.46 6.44 15.94
C ASP A 654 -30.62 7.12 15.17
N GLY A 655 -31.28 6.35 14.30
CA GLY A 655 -32.37 6.85 13.45
C GLY A 655 -31.93 7.71 12.25
N ILE A 656 -30.62 7.80 11.99
CA ILE A 656 -30.04 8.46 10.82
C ILE A 656 -29.62 7.40 9.81
N THR A 657 -30.25 7.40 8.63
CA THR A 657 -29.83 6.58 7.49
C THR A 657 -28.73 7.29 6.72
N ILE A 658 -27.60 6.61 6.58
CA ILE A 658 -26.43 7.06 5.82
C ILE A 658 -26.37 6.19 4.57
N PRO A 659 -26.36 6.77 3.36
CA PRO A 659 -26.33 5.99 2.14
C PRO A 659 -24.99 5.24 1.99
N GLY A 660 -25.02 4.11 1.29
CA GLY A 660 -23.81 3.32 1.00
C GLY A 660 -22.87 4.06 0.05
N GLY A 661 -21.56 3.77 0.10
CA GLY A 661 -20.56 4.46 -0.71
C GLY A 661 -20.12 5.82 -0.13
N THR A 662 -20.39 6.08 1.14
CA THR A 662 -19.84 7.25 1.84
C THR A 662 -18.42 6.97 2.38
N ALA A 663 -17.52 7.95 2.26
CA ALA A 663 -16.13 7.87 2.73
C ALA A 663 -15.64 9.22 3.30
N ILE A 664 -14.42 9.23 3.87
CA ILE A 664 -13.75 10.43 4.37
C ILE A 664 -12.51 10.70 3.52
N GLY A 665 -12.51 11.83 2.82
CA GLY A 665 -11.30 12.41 2.24
C GLY A 665 -10.54 13.23 3.27
N VAL A 666 -9.21 13.18 3.21
CA VAL A 666 -8.30 13.86 4.15
C VAL A 666 -7.34 14.73 3.34
N GLU A 667 -7.08 15.97 3.79
CA GLU A 667 -6.04 16.83 3.17
C GLU A 667 -4.65 16.22 3.44
N HIS A 668 -3.62 16.61 2.69
CA HIS A 668 -2.25 16.15 2.96
C HIS A 668 -1.53 16.99 4.02
N THR A 669 -1.68 18.30 3.94
CA THR A 669 -0.83 19.29 4.61
C THR A 669 -1.68 20.22 5.46
N ASN A 670 -1.12 20.71 6.58
CA ASN A 670 -1.77 21.73 7.38
C ASN A 670 -1.19 23.09 7.00
N GLU A 671 -1.78 23.77 6.02
CA GLU A 671 -1.37 25.12 5.60
C GLU A 671 -1.62 26.21 6.66
N THR A 672 -2.31 25.90 7.76
CA THR A 672 -2.38 26.83 8.92
C THR A 672 -1.24 26.63 9.92
N LEU A 673 -0.34 25.66 9.67
CA LEU A 673 0.77 25.37 10.56
C LEU A 673 1.66 26.61 10.77
N GLY A 674 1.93 26.90 12.05
CA GLY A 674 2.71 28.06 12.47
C GLY A 674 1.86 29.21 13.01
N TYR A 675 0.54 29.19 12.81
CA TYR A 675 -0.39 30.11 13.48
C TYR A 675 -0.76 29.63 14.88
N ASN A 676 -0.96 30.58 15.80
CA ASN A 676 -1.50 30.28 17.11
C ASN A 676 -3.01 30.02 16.99
N MET A 677 -3.46 28.81 17.30
CA MET A 677 -4.89 28.52 17.36
C MET A 677 -5.46 28.87 18.71
N ARG A 678 -6.60 29.57 18.71
CA ARG A 678 -7.36 29.92 19.91
C ARG A 678 -8.84 29.61 19.71
N ARG A 679 -9.56 29.42 20.82
CA ARG A 679 -10.95 29.00 20.80
C ARG A 679 -11.79 29.98 21.59
N THR A 680 -12.74 30.66 20.93
CA THR A 680 -13.84 31.35 21.62
C THR A 680 -15.14 30.56 21.56
N PHE A 681 -15.33 29.75 20.52
CA PHE A 681 -16.59 29.07 20.30
C PHE A 681 -16.63 27.73 21.03
N THR A 682 -17.57 27.61 21.99
CA THR A 682 -17.69 26.42 22.84
C THR A 682 -19.02 25.69 22.76
N ALA A 683 -19.95 26.13 21.90
CA ALA A 683 -21.30 25.58 21.85
C ALA A 683 -21.36 24.22 21.12
N ALA A 684 -20.56 24.04 20.06
CA ALA A 684 -20.52 22.78 19.30
C ALA A 684 -19.98 21.60 20.11
N ASN A 685 -20.65 20.46 19.97
CA ASN A 685 -20.38 19.24 20.75
C ASN A 685 -20.74 17.93 20.02
N ASP A 686 -21.01 17.94 18.71
CA ASP A 686 -21.27 16.70 17.97
C ASP A 686 -19.94 15.96 17.74
N GLN A 687 -19.76 14.83 18.40
CA GLN A 687 -18.50 14.06 18.36
C GLN A 687 -18.30 13.30 17.03
N SER A 688 -19.35 13.22 16.21
CA SER A 688 -19.38 12.47 14.95
C SER A 688 -19.40 13.36 13.71
N ASN A 689 -19.79 14.64 13.83
CA ASN A 689 -20.02 15.48 12.66
C ASN A 689 -19.37 16.86 12.79
N GLY A 690 -18.13 16.96 12.30
CA GLY A 690 -17.39 18.22 12.29
C GLY A 690 -17.97 19.28 11.35
N ARG A 691 -18.59 18.86 10.24
CA ARG A 691 -19.23 19.77 9.27
C ARG A 691 -20.38 20.52 9.93
N TYR A 692 -21.20 19.80 10.71
CA TYR A 692 -22.27 20.38 11.51
C TYR A 692 -21.75 21.30 12.61
N ASN A 693 -20.67 20.94 13.31
CA ASN A 693 -20.05 21.80 14.32
C ASN A 693 -19.55 23.13 13.72
N VAL A 694 -18.91 23.10 12.56
CA VAL A 694 -18.46 24.31 11.85
C VAL A 694 -19.67 25.12 11.38
N TRP A 695 -20.72 24.46 10.86
CA TRP A 695 -21.96 25.12 10.46
C TRP A 695 -22.66 25.83 11.63
N TRP A 696 -22.64 25.23 12.83
CA TRP A 696 -23.13 25.88 14.05
C TRP A 696 -22.32 27.16 14.36
N TRP A 697 -20.99 27.10 14.26
CA TRP A 697 -20.16 28.31 14.42
C TRP A 697 -20.47 29.39 13.37
N LEU A 698 -20.69 28.99 12.12
CA LEU A 698 -21.12 29.89 11.03
C LEU A 698 -22.48 30.53 11.29
N GLY A 699 -23.37 29.88 12.03
CA GLY A 699 -24.64 30.44 12.51
C GLY A 699 -24.48 31.47 13.64
N ASN A 700 -23.29 31.61 14.24
CA ASN A 700 -22.98 32.54 15.32
C ASN A 700 -23.97 32.48 16.51
N SER A 701 -24.40 31.27 16.87
CA SER A 701 -25.41 31.02 17.90
C SER A 701 -24.89 30.12 19.02
N THR A 702 -25.37 30.33 20.25
CA THR A 702 -25.12 29.41 21.39
C THR A 702 -26.09 28.23 21.41
N THR A 703 -27.11 28.22 20.54
CA THR A 703 -28.06 27.11 20.37
C THR A 703 -27.86 26.46 19.01
N ALA A 704 -28.16 25.17 18.92
CA ALA A 704 -28.03 24.39 17.69
C ALA A 704 -28.69 25.11 16.49
N PRO A 705 -28.04 25.11 15.31
CA PRO A 705 -28.56 25.80 14.12
C PRO A 705 -29.83 25.11 13.61
N ALA A 706 -30.75 25.92 13.07
CA ALA A 706 -31.84 25.41 12.25
C ALA A 706 -31.30 24.89 10.90
N GLU A 707 -32.07 24.06 10.20
CA GLU A 707 -31.74 23.61 8.85
C GLU A 707 -31.93 24.77 7.86
N GLU A 708 -30.92 25.65 7.79
CA GLU A 708 -30.88 26.81 6.91
C GLU A 708 -29.97 26.56 5.70
N LYS A 709 -30.32 27.15 4.56
CA LYS A 709 -29.52 27.03 3.32
C LYS A 709 -28.25 27.87 3.35
N ASN A 710 -28.27 28.98 4.08
CA ASN A 710 -27.21 29.98 4.12
C ASN A 710 -26.73 30.17 5.56
N ALA A 711 -25.44 30.36 5.74
CA ALA A 711 -24.88 30.76 7.02
C ALA A 711 -25.21 32.22 7.38
N VAL A 712 -25.17 32.53 8.67
CA VAL A 712 -25.24 33.92 9.17
C VAL A 712 -23.94 34.67 8.88
N LYS A 713 -22.80 34.02 9.10
CA LYS A 713 -21.48 34.54 8.71
C LYS A 713 -21.33 34.49 7.18
N LYS A 714 -20.69 35.53 6.65
CA LYS A 714 -20.31 35.68 5.23
C LYS A 714 -18.84 35.32 5.02
N TRP A 715 -18.42 35.25 3.76
CA TRP A 715 -17.01 35.01 3.41
C TRP A 715 -16.05 36.04 4.05
N ASN A 716 -16.43 37.31 4.13
CA ASN A 716 -15.63 38.35 4.80
C ASN A 716 -15.60 38.26 6.33
N ASP A 717 -16.42 37.40 6.95
CA ASP A 717 -16.36 37.13 8.38
C ASP A 717 -15.36 36.00 8.73
N VAL A 718 -14.99 35.18 7.74
CA VAL A 718 -14.13 33.99 7.91
C VAL A 718 -12.77 34.12 7.22
N LEU A 719 -12.66 34.97 6.19
CA LEU A 719 -11.42 35.35 5.53
C LEU A 719 -11.02 36.78 5.88
N TYR A 720 -9.72 37.08 5.82
CA TYR A 720 -9.19 38.41 6.08
C TYR A 720 -9.14 39.26 4.81
N TYR A 721 -9.74 40.45 4.90
CA TYR A 721 -9.70 41.51 3.91
C TYR A 721 -8.99 42.71 4.53
N ASP A 722 -7.93 43.21 3.89
CA ASP A 722 -7.33 44.46 4.32
C ASP A 722 -8.35 45.61 4.11
N THR A 723 -8.38 46.54 5.06
CA THR A 723 -9.13 47.80 5.02
C THR A 723 -8.96 48.60 3.72
N GLN A 724 -7.80 48.47 3.05
CA GLN A 724 -7.56 49.08 1.75
C GLN A 724 -8.18 48.29 0.59
N GLN A 725 -8.30 46.97 0.74
CA GLN A 725 -8.65 46.08 -0.35
C GLN A 725 -10.15 45.83 -0.50
N LYS A 726 -10.98 46.09 0.54
CA LYS A 726 -12.47 46.13 0.66
C LYS A 726 -13.32 45.02 0.00
N GLU A 727 -12.89 44.48 -1.12
CA GLU A 727 -13.51 43.45 -1.95
C GLU A 727 -12.56 42.27 -2.20
N ASN A 728 -11.24 42.45 -2.00
CA ASN A 728 -10.22 41.46 -2.33
C ASN A 728 -9.57 40.85 -1.06
N PRO A 729 -9.45 39.52 -0.96
CA PRO A 729 -8.74 38.88 0.14
C PRO A 729 -7.21 38.98 -0.03
N VAL A 730 -6.50 38.79 1.07
CA VAL A 730 -5.02 38.79 1.09
C VAL A 730 -4.51 37.34 1.10
N PRO A 731 -3.38 37.01 0.45
CA PRO A 731 -2.76 35.69 0.61
C PRO A 731 -2.42 35.39 2.08
N MET A 732 -2.57 34.14 2.49
CA MET A 732 -2.18 33.67 3.83
C MET A 732 -0.65 33.61 3.90
N PRO A 733 0.03 34.39 4.76
CA PRO A 733 1.48 34.26 4.91
C PRO A 733 1.83 32.93 5.59
N VAL A 734 2.87 32.26 5.10
CA VAL A 734 3.55 31.20 5.84
C VAL A 734 4.39 31.87 6.91
N LEU A 735 4.12 31.56 8.18
CA LEU A 735 4.84 32.14 9.31
C LEU A 735 6.12 31.33 9.58
N ALA A 736 7.22 32.01 9.85
CA ALA A 736 8.44 31.35 10.29
C ALA A 736 8.23 30.68 11.66
N VAL A 737 8.77 29.48 11.82
CA VAL A 737 8.77 28.72 13.07
C VAL A 737 10.16 28.10 13.25
N ASP A 738 10.73 28.20 14.44
CA ASP A 738 11.94 27.46 14.84
C ASP A 738 11.80 27.04 16.29
N LYS A 739 11.00 25.98 16.50
CA LYS A 739 10.57 25.50 17.82
C LYS A 739 10.23 24.03 17.77
N GLN A 740 10.35 23.35 18.92
CA GLN A 740 9.95 21.95 19.09
C GLN A 740 10.48 21.01 18.00
N ASN A 741 11.78 21.14 17.68
CA ASN A 741 12.47 20.36 16.64
C ASN A 741 11.80 20.49 15.26
N PHE A 742 11.19 21.64 14.99
CA PHE A 742 10.57 21.98 13.71
C PHE A 742 11.07 23.33 13.25
N LYS A 743 11.47 23.38 11.98
CA LYS A 743 11.84 24.62 11.31
C LYS A 743 11.00 24.78 10.05
N GLN A 744 10.41 25.96 9.91
CA GLN A 744 9.66 26.40 8.74
C GLN A 744 10.08 27.84 8.45
N ASP A 745 10.45 28.12 7.20
CA ASP A 745 10.81 29.47 6.78
C ASP A 745 9.54 30.29 6.45
N ALA A 746 9.62 31.61 6.61
CA ALA A 746 8.52 32.49 6.23
C ALA A 746 8.37 32.56 4.71
N GLY A 747 7.13 32.72 4.24
CA GLY A 747 6.83 32.79 2.82
C GLY A 747 5.40 33.24 2.51
N THR A 748 5.02 33.17 1.25
CA THR A 748 3.65 33.43 0.79
C THR A 748 2.93 32.11 0.62
N GLY A 749 1.80 31.93 1.33
CA GLY A 749 0.97 30.75 1.20
C GLY A 749 0.06 30.81 -0.02
N LEU A 750 -0.46 29.64 -0.39
CA LEU A 750 -1.23 29.42 -1.63
C LEU A 750 -2.74 29.37 -1.36
N LEU A 751 -3.18 30.02 -0.28
CA LEU A 751 -4.56 30.09 0.18
C LEU A 751 -4.90 31.53 0.59
N PRO A 752 -6.19 31.93 0.60
CA PRO A 752 -6.59 33.18 1.21
C PRO A 752 -6.36 33.14 2.72
N ARG A 753 -5.98 34.28 3.28
CA ARG A 753 -5.74 34.44 4.72
C ARG A 753 -7.06 34.30 5.50
N LEU A 754 -7.02 33.54 6.58
CA LEU A 754 -8.13 33.42 7.52
C LEU A 754 -8.34 34.71 8.32
N ALA A 755 -9.59 34.98 8.70
CA ALA A 755 -9.95 36.11 9.55
C ALA A 755 -9.22 36.05 10.90
N ASN A 756 -8.90 37.23 11.44
CA ASN A 756 -8.22 37.37 12.72
C ASN A 756 -9.09 36.82 13.86
N TYR A 757 -8.44 36.19 14.84
CA TYR A 757 -9.10 35.83 16.09
C TYR A 757 -9.65 37.07 16.82
N THR A 758 -10.89 36.97 17.32
CA THR A 758 -11.61 38.08 17.97
C THR A 758 -11.66 37.99 19.50
N GLY A 759 -11.15 36.90 20.08
CA GLY A 759 -11.07 36.72 21.53
C GLY A 759 -9.83 37.36 22.17
N SER A 760 -9.60 37.06 23.46
CA SER A 760 -8.42 37.54 24.20
C SER A 760 -7.12 36.89 23.69
N LEU A 761 -6.11 37.73 23.48
CA LEU A 761 -4.77 37.33 23.04
C LEU A 761 -3.77 37.15 24.20
N ASP A 762 -4.22 37.30 25.45
CA ASP A 762 -3.33 37.38 26.62
C ASP A 762 -2.80 36.02 27.10
N LYS A 763 -3.26 34.92 26.48
CA LYS A 763 -2.96 33.54 26.88
C LYS A 763 -1.89 32.89 26.01
N GLY A 764 -0.76 33.57 25.81
CA GLY A 764 0.38 33.04 25.06
C GLY A 764 1.37 32.28 25.91
N THR A 765 1.90 31.18 25.36
CA THR A 765 2.85 30.30 26.02
C THR A 765 4.11 30.11 25.17
N GLU A 766 5.21 29.68 25.79
CA GLU A 766 6.43 29.31 25.05
C GLU A 766 6.21 28.12 24.09
N TYR A 767 5.17 27.33 24.36
CA TYR A 767 4.76 26.16 23.59
C TYR A 767 3.94 26.52 22.34
N ASP A 768 3.48 27.75 22.18
CA ASP A 768 2.84 28.18 20.93
C ASP A 768 3.84 28.26 19.77
N PRO A 769 3.41 28.10 18.51
CA PRO A 769 4.33 28.24 17.37
C PRO A 769 4.90 29.67 17.34
N GLN A 770 4.09 30.68 17.70
CA GLN A 770 4.53 32.07 17.86
C GLN A 770 4.49 32.49 19.33
N THR A 771 5.66 32.83 19.90
CA THR A 771 5.76 33.29 21.31
C THR A 771 5.01 34.61 21.54
N SER A 772 5.12 35.55 20.61
CA SER A 772 4.41 36.83 20.67
C SER A 772 3.07 36.68 20.00
N ILE A 773 2.00 36.58 20.78
CA ILE A 773 0.63 36.47 20.26
C ILE A 773 0.15 37.82 19.78
N THR A 774 -0.30 37.88 18.55
CA THR A 774 -0.82 39.09 17.89
C THR A 774 -2.06 38.75 17.07
N VAL A 775 -2.83 39.76 16.71
CA VAL A 775 -3.96 39.60 15.79
C VAL A 775 -3.55 39.01 14.43
N ASN A 776 -2.29 39.19 14.01
CA ASN A 776 -1.82 38.77 12.69
C ASN A 776 -1.35 37.32 12.61
N ASN A 777 -1.10 36.69 13.75
CA ASN A 777 -0.59 35.32 13.82
C ASN A 777 -1.50 34.40 14.65
N THR A 778 -2.74 34.81 14.91
CA THR A 778 -3.70 34.07 15.73
C THR A 778 -5.03 33.91 15.00
N ILE A 779 -5.53 32.68 14.95
CA ILE A 779 -6.78 32.30 14.28
C ILE A 779 -7.74 31.59 15.24
N GLU A 780 -9.04 31.67 14.94
CA GLU A 780 -10.05 30.84 15.61
C GLU A 780 -9.90 29.38 15.13
N ALA A 781 -9.74 28.43 16.06
CA ALA A 781 -9.43 27.04 15.75
C ALA A 781 -10.51 26.36 14.89
N ILE A 782 -11.79 26.67 15.11
CA ILE A 782 -12.88 26.13 14.28
C ILE A 782 -12.93 26.73 12.86
N ASN A 783 -12.26 27.88 12.63
CA ASN A 783 -12.12 28.52 11.33
C ASN A 783 -10.93 27.98 10.51
N ALA A 784 -10.08 27.13 11.09
CA ALA A 784 -8.78 26.76 10.50
C ALA A 784 -8.88 26.11 9.10
N CYS A 785 -10.01 25.49 8.79
CA CYS A 785 -10.25 24.86 7.49
C CYS A 785 -11.04 25.73 6.49
N MET A 786 -11.52 26.92 6.86
CA MET A 786 -12.45 27.67 6.00
C MET A 786 -11.83 28.18 4.70
N ASN A 787 -10.52 28.43 4.68
CA ASN A 787 -9.80 28.82 3.47
C ASN A 787 -9.52 27.65 2.49
N ARG A 788 -9.90 26.41 2.84
CA ARG A 788 -9.96 25.26 1.92
C ARG A 788 -11.24 25.23 1.10
N ASN A 789 -12.17 26.13 1.40
CA ASN A 789 -13.43 26.30 0.71
C ASN A 789 -13.42 27.60 -0.09
N ARG A 790 -14.39 27.76 -0.99
CA ARG A 790 -14.52 28.93 -1.86
C ARG A 790 -15.98 29.28 -2.09
N ASP A 791 -16.23 30.58 -2.29
CA ASP A 791 -17.49 31.15 -2.77
C ASP A 791 -17.75 30.70 -4.22
N ASN A 792 -18.23 29.48 -4.41
CA ASN A 792 -18.34 28.82 -5.70
C ASN A 792 -19.28 29.55 -6.66
N ASN A 793 -20.27 30.26 -6.12
CA ASN A 793 -21.20 31.04 -6.93
C ASN A 793 -20.90 32.55 -6.91
N GLY A 794 -19.95 33.03 -6.12
CA GLY A 794 -19.52 34.42 -6.09
C GLY A 794 -20.52 35.40 -5.47
N ASP A 795 -21.46 34.96 -4.63
CA ASP A 795 -22.48 35.83 -4.03
C ASP A 795 -22.09 36.42 -2.65
N GLY A 796 -20.93 36.02 -2.12
CA GLY A 796 -20.38 36.48 -0.85
C GLY A 796 -21.05 35.89 0.40
N THR A 797 -22.03 35.00 0.24
CA THR A 797 -22.71 34.27 1.32
C THR A 797 -22.18 32.84 1.36
N ILE A 798 -22.01 32.26 2.54
CA ILE A 798 -21.59 30.85 2.66
C ILE A 798 -22.83 29.97 2.62
N GLN A 799 -22.97 29.12 1.60
CA GLN A 799 -24.04 28.11 1.52
C GLN A 799 -23.56 26.71 1.95
N ALA A 800 -24.51 25.81 2.18
CA ALA A 800 -24.22 24.45 2.65
C ALA A 800 -23.22 23.71 1.74
N ASP A 801 -23.40 23.79 0.42
CA ASP A 801 -22.57 23.12 -0.58
C ASP A 801 -21.17 23.72 -0.75
N GLU A 802 -20.93 24.90 -0.17
CA GLU A 802 -19.62 25.55 -0.14
C GLU A 802 -18.80 25.12 1.09
N LEU A 803 -19.42 24.66 2.17
CA LEU A 803 -18.71 24.05 3.31
C LEU A 803 -18.38 22.59 3.01
N ARG A 804 -17.33 22.37 2.24
CA ARG A 804 -16.84 21.05 1.81
C ARG A 804 -15.78 20.51 2.75
N TRP A 805 -14.75 21.31 3.01
CA TRP A 805 -13.62 21.02 3.89
C TRP A 805 -13.85 21.64 5.27
N TYR A 806 -13.65 20.86 6.32
CA TYR A 806 -14.01 21.30 7.66
C TYR A 806 -13.12 20.68 8.73
N VAL A 807 -13.10 21.31 9.91
CA VAL A 807 -12.39 20.78 11.09
C VAL A 807 -13.11 19.52 11.57
N PRO A 808 -12.47 18.34 11.56
CA PRO A 808 -13.12 17.09 11.97
C PRO A 808 -13.57 17.13 13.44
N ALA A 809 -14.60 16.36 13.77
CA ALA A 809 -14.90 16.01 15.15
C ALA A 809 -13.96 14.90 15.64
N MET A 810 -13.77 14.75 16.95
CA MET A 810 -12.80 13.80 17.51
C MET A 810 -13.00 12.36 17.00
N GLY A 811 -14.25 11.91 16.86
CA GLY A 811 -14.57 10.57 16.34
C GLY A 811 -14.04 10.30 14.93
N LYS A 812 -13.73 11.34 14.14
CA LYS A 812 -13.16 11.23 12.79
C LYS A 812 -11.65 11.07 12.81
N TYR A 813 -10.93 11.84 13.63
CA TYR A 813 -9.48 11.66 13.79
C TYR A 813 -9.12 10.24 14.22
N LEU A 814 -9.93 9.66 15.12
CA LEU A 814 -9.73 8.27 15.54
C LEU A 814 -9.78 7.31 14.34
N ARG A 815 -10.69 7.50 13.38
CA ARG A 815 -10.77 6.67 12.17
C ARG A 815 -9.59 6.90 11.22
N ILE A 816 -9.12 8.15 11.10
CA ILE A 816 -7.95 8.48 10.29
C ILE A 816 -6.69 7.77 10.85
N ILE A 817 -6.50 7.75 12.17
CA ILE A 817 -5.37 7.04 12.80
C ILE A 817 -5.49 5.51 12.62
N LEU A 818 -6.70 4.95 12.71
CA LEU A 818 -6.93 3.53 12.42
C LEU A 818 -6.48 3.20 10.98
N GLY A 819 -6.83 4.07 10.04
CA GLY A 819 -6.51 3.97 8.61
C GLY A 819 -5.10 4.40 8.19
N ARG A 820 -4.22 4.80 9.11
CA ARG A 820 -2.96 5.50 8.76
C ARG A 820 -2.04 4.78 7.77
N GLY A 821 -2.11 3.44 7.70
CA GLY A 821 -1.27 2.65 6.80
C GLY A 821 -1.61 2.82 5.32
N ALA A 822 -2.76 3.41 5.00
CA ALA A 822 -3.22 3.71 3.64
C ALA A 822 -3.11 5.19 3.28
N LEU A 823 -2.50 6.03 4.14
CA LEU A 823 -2.39 7.46 3.90
C LEU A 823 -0.94 7.81 3.59
N THR A 824 -0.69 8.44 2.44
CA THR A 824 0.65 8.94 2.06
C THR A 824 1.18 9.99 3.03
N THR A 825 0.29 10.75 3.66
CA THR A 825 0.65 11.75 4.69
C THR A 825 -0.20 11.52 5.94
N PRO A 826 0.21 10.60 6.83
CA PRO A 826 -0.55 10.27 8.02
C PRO A 826 -0.58 11.45 9.01
N ILE A 827 -1.53 11.43 9.95
CA ILE A 827 -1.63 12.44 11.03
C ILE A 827 -0.34 12.53 11.86
N MET A 828 0.37 11.42 12.03
CA MET A 828 1.62 11.32 12.77
C MET A 828 2.58 10.40 12.04
N ASP A 829 3.72 10.95 11.64
CA ASP A 829 4.87 10.18 11.18
C ASP A 829 5.86 10.02 12.34
N TYR A 830 6.01 8.79 12.82
CA TYR A 830 6.90 8.48 13.95
C TYR A 830 8.37 8.37 13.51
N ASP A 831 8.63 8.00 12.26
CA ASP A 831 9.97 7.78 11.73
C ASP A 831 10.65 9.11 11.37
N GLU A 832 9.90 10.07 10.84
CA GLU A 832 10.38 11.45 10.67
C GLU A 832 10.56 12.18 12.01
N ASN A 833 9.78 11.81 13.03
CA ASN A 833 9.76 12.49 14.33
C ASN A 833 10.34 11.63 15.45
N LYS A 834 11.51 11.02 15.26
CA LYS A 834 12.19 10.18 16.26
C LYS A 834 12.50 10.88 17.58
N ASN A 835 12.51 12.22 17.64
CA ASN A 835 12.81 12.97 18.86
C ASN A 835 11.82 14.10 19.09
N LEU A 836 11.05 14.00 20.17
CA LEU A 836 10.24 15.09 20.71
C LEU A 836 11.13 16.11 21.44
N LYS A 837 10.63 17.34 21.58
CA LYS A 837 11.31 18.38 22.36
C LYS A 837 11.16 18.16 23.86
N TYR A 838 9.99 17.68 24.28
CA TYR A 838 9.67 17.34 25.65
C TYR A 838 9.37 15.85 25.73
N GLY A 839 9.72 15.20 26.83
CA GLY A 839 9.35 13.81 27.06
C GLY A 839 7.86 13.60 27.29
N VAL A 840 7.46 12.33 27.43
CA VAL A 840 6.06 11.94 27.65
C VAL A 840 5.70 11.72 29.12
N ASP A 841 6.54 12.18 30.05
CA ASP A 841 6.21 12.16 31.48
C ASP A 841 5.05 13.11 31.82
N ALA A 842 4.45 12.87 32.98
CA ALA A 842 3.35 13.67 33.49
C ALA A 842 3.72 15.15 33.57
N GLY A 843 2.83 16.00 33.08
CA GLY A 843 3.06 17.45 32.97
C GLY A 843 4.08 17.87 31.92
N GLN A 844 4.70 16.94 31.17
CA GLN A 844 5.61 17.25 30.05
C GLN A 844 4.97 16.97 28.70
N SER A 845 4.27 15.84 28.55
CA SER A 845 3.76 15.38 27.25
C SER A 845 2.91 16.44 26.53
N GLY A 846 2.00 17.09 27.25
CA GLY A 846 1.13 18.15 26.70
C GLY A 846 1.89 19.39 26.19
N LYS A 847 3.15 19.59 26.56
CA LYS A 847 4.00 20.69 26.04
C LYS A 847 4.43 20.48 24.59
N ASN A 848 4.36 19.24 24.08
CA ASN A 848 4.59 18.92 22.68
C ASN A 848 3.39 19.32 21.80
N SER A 849 2.94 20.57 21.94
CA SER A 849 1.81 21.18 21.23
C SER A 849 1.88 21.08 19.72
N ARG A 850 3.09 20.93 19.15
CA ARG A 850 3.30 20.63 17.73
C ARG A 850 2.52 19.40 17.25
N PHE A 851 2.28 18.42 18.12
CA PHE A 851 1.61 17.16 17.80
C PHE A 851 0.20 17.06 18.40
N LEU A 852 -0.32 18.18 18.90
CA LEU A 852 -1.70 18.29 19.38
C LEU A 852 -2.60 18.77 18.24
N LEU A 853 -3.69 18.03 17.99
CA LEU A 853 -4.70 18.36 16.98
C LEU A 853 -5.99 18.86 17.61
N TYR A 854 -6.50 19.98 17.12
CA TYR A 854 -7.83 20.49 17.49
C TYR A 854 -8.95 19.74 16.76
N SER A 855 -10.00 19.36 17.49
CA SER A 855 -11.25 18.86 16.92
C SER A 855 -12.42 19.82 17.19
N SER A 856 -13.38 19.86 16.26
CA SER A 856 -14.49 20.82 16.28
C SER A 856 -15.48 20.66 17.45
N ASP A 857 -15.47 19.52 18.13
CA ASP A 857 -16.22 19.25 19.36
C ASP A 857 -15.50 19.76 20.63
N GLY A 858 -14.38 20.49 20.47
CA GLY A 858 -13.65 21.13 21.57
C GLY A 858 -12.69 20.21 22.31
N ARG A 859 -12.33 19.07 21.71
CA ARG A 859 -11.35 18.12 22.24
C ARG A 859 -10.00 18.30 21.54
N VAL A 860 -8.98 17.68 22.10
CA VAL A 860 -7.62 17.68 21.58
C VAL A 860 -7.14 16.23 21.46
N LEU A 861 -6.60 15.89 20.29
CA LEU A 861 -5.93 14.61 20.04
C LEU A 861 -4.43 14.80 20.25
N TRP A 862 -3.81 13.84 20.94
CA TRP A 862 -2.39 13.83 21.23
C TRP A 862 -1.72 12.80 20.31
N ALA A 863 -1.40 13.23 19.09
CA ALA A 863 -1.03 12.30 18.02
C ALA A 863 0.28 11.56 18.30
N MET A 864 1.21 12.17 19.03
CA MET A 864 2.47 11.55 19.49
C MET A 864 2.25 10.41 20.50
N GLU A 865 1.08 10.34 21.13
CA GLU A 865 0.67 9.25 22.02
C GLU A 865 -0.27 8.26 21.31
N GLY A 866 -0.46 8.43 19.99
CA GLY A 866 -1.40 7.66 19.18
C GLY A 866 -2.83 8.17 19.33
N MET A 867 -3.59 7.60 20.28
CA MET A 867 -5.05 7.79 20.40
C MET A 867 -5.48 8.52 21.69
N SER A 868 -4.52 9.08 22.43
CA SER A 868 -4.80 9.88 23.62
C SER A 868 -5.61 11.12 23.28
N THR A 869 -6.61 11.42 24.11
CA THR A 869 -7.45 12.62 23.93
C THR A 869 -7.67 13.37 25.24
N SER A 870 -7.79 14.69 25.16
CA SER A 870 -8.10 15.56 26.29
C SER A 870 -9.19 16.57 25.93
N ASN A 871 -9.69 17.31 26.91
CA ASN A 871 -10.42 18.55 26.67
C ASN A 871 -9.44 19.67 26.25
N TRP A 872 -9.96 20.70 25.58
CA TRP A 872 -9.22 21.95 25.36
C TRP A 872 -8.82 22.58 26.71
N ASN A 873 -7.54 22.94 26.87
CA ASN A 873 -6.96 23.52 28.10
C ASN A 873 -7.10 22.67 29.38
N GLU A 874 -7.18 21.34 29.28
CA GLU A 874 -7.30 20.45 30.45
C GLU A 874 -6.17 20.63 31.50
N TRP A 875 -4.99 21.10 31.09
CA TRP A 875 -3.81 21.28 31.95
C TRP A 875 -3.69 22.68 32.57
N GLY A 876 -4.81 23.34 32.85
CA GLY A 876 -4.90 24.58 33.62
C GLY A 876 -4.96 25.86 32.77
N GLU A 877 -5.64 26.89 33.29
CA GLU A 877 -5.86 28.15 32.59
C GLU A 877 -4.60 29.03 32.43
N ASP A 878 -3.60 28.82 33.29
CA ASP A 878 -2.44 29.70 33.41
C ASP A 878 -1.32 29.42 32.40
N ASN A 879 -1.24 28.20 31.82
CA ASN A 879 -0.22 27.85 30.82
C ASN A 879 -0.64 26.72 29.85
N PRO A 880 -1.83 26.80 29.20
CA PRO A 880 -2.28 25.72 28.33
C PRO A 880 -1.51 25.72 27.00
N ALA A 881 -0.84 24.60 26.71
CA ALA A 881 -0.24 24.37 25.39
C ALA A 881 -1.36 24.13 24.36
N ALA A 882 -1.62 25.13 23.50
CA ALA A 882 -2.64 25.05 22.48
C ALA A 882 -2.20 24.15 21.31
N PRO A 883 -3.13 23.42 20.66
CA PRO A 883 -2.85 22.68 19.44
C PRO A 883 -2.19 23.53 18.35
N TRP A 884 -1.17 22.98 17.69
CA TRP A 884 -0.62 23.56 16.45
C TRP A 884 -1.30 22.99 15.20
N GLN A 885 -1.97 21.84 15.35
CA GLN A 885 -2.40 21.04 14.22
C GLN A 885 -3.92 20.99 14.07
N VAL A 886 -4.32 20.93 12.81
CA VAL A 886 -5.61 20.46 12.34
C VAL A 886 -5.34 19.61 11.11
N ARG A 887 -6.18 18.60 10.86
CA ARG A 887 -6.17 17.86 9.60
C ARG A 887 -7.59 17.89 9.04
N CYS A 888 -7.85 18.82 8.13
CA CYS A 888 -9.17 19.06 7.54
C CYS A 888 -9.64 17.83 6.76
N ILE A 889 -10.96 17.61 6.78
CA ILE A 889 -11.59 16.49 6.09
C ILE A 889 -12.76 16.92 5.20
N ARG A 890 -13.11 16.04 4.27
CA ARG A 890 -14.18 16.16 3.28
C ARG A 890 -15.05 14.89 3.30
N ASN A 891 -16.37 15.03 3.33
CA ASN A 891 -17.29 13.87 3.20
C ASN A 891 -17.45 13.48 1.74
N LEU A 892 -17.03 12.28 1.35
CA LEU A 892 -17.18 11.77 -0.02
C LEU A 892 -18.46 10.94 -0.15
N GLY A 893 -19.10 10.98 -1.32
CA GLY A 893 -20.32 10.18 -1.59
C GLY A 893 -21.48 10.57 -0.68
N SER A 894 -21.54 11.85 -0.28
CA SER A 894 -22.57 12.38 0.63
C SER A 894 -23.31 13.56 0.00
N ASN A 895 -24.48 13.88 0.55
CA ASN A 895 -25.24 15.05 0.10
C ASN A 895 -24.69 16.35 0.72
N LEU A 896 -24.10 17.19 -0.13
CA LEU A 896 -23.50 18.47 0.27
C LEU A 896 -24.50 19.62 0.30
N SER A 897 -25.68 19.48 -0.30
CA SER A 897 -26.68 20.56 -0.35
C SER A 897 -27.32 20.87 1.00
N THR A 898 -27.08 20.04 2.03
CA THR A 898 -27.60 20.22 3.39
C THR A 898 -26.52 19.97 4.44
N VAL A 899 -26.69 20.59 5.62
CA VAL A 899 -25.89 20.32 6.81
C VAL A 899 -26.82 19.99 7.97
N THR A 900 -26.83 18.72 8.40
CA THR A 900 -27.71 18.21 9.46
C THR A 900 -26.90 17.49 10.54
N LYS A 901 -27.46 17.39 11.74
CA LYS A 901 -26.82 16.78 12.91
C LYS A 901 -26.55 15.27 12.71
N GLY A 902 -25.56 14.75 13.45
CA GLY A 902 -25.25 13.32 13.57
C GLY A 902 -24.40 12.78 12.43
N GLU A 903 -24.07 11.49 12.49
CA GLU A 903 -23.14 10.85 11.56
C GLU A 903 -23.64 10.90 10.10
N LYS A 904 -22.73 11.21 9.17
CA LYS A 904 -22.99 11.31 7.71
C LYS A 904 -22.09 10.44 6.86
N VAL A 905 -21.18 9.70 7.49
CA VAL A 905 -20.26 8.79 6.82
C VAL A 905 -20.18 7.46 7.57
N VAL A 906 -20.42 6.37 6.84
CA VAL A 906 -20.35 5.00 7.39
C VAL A 906 -18.94 4.71 7.89
N LYS A 907 -18.82 4.02 9.03
CA LYS A 907 -17.53 3.59 9.59
C LYS A 907 -16.87 2.61 8.59
N ALA A 908 -15.55 2.64 8.46
CA ALA A 908 -14.84 1.72 7.55
C ALA A 908 -14.79 0.24 8.04
N PHE A 909 -15.55 -0.09 9.08
CA PHE A 909 -15.63 -1.43 9.66
C PHE A 909 -17.08 -1.76 10.01
N GLU A 910 -17.40 -3.04 10.02
CA GLU A 910 -18.67 -3.60 10.43
C GLU A 910 -18.55 -4.19 11.84
N HIS A 911 -19.64 -4.17 12.60
CA HIS A 911 -19.71 -4.74 13.93
C HIS A 911 -20.95 -5.64 14.04
N ASP A 912 -20.72 -6.92 14.32
CA ASP A 912 -21.76 -7.87 14.65
C ASP A 912 -21.74 -8.15 16.15
N GLU A 913 -22.65 -7.51 16.87
CA GLU A 913 -22.82 -7.66 18.31
C GLU A 913 -23.17 -9.10 18.72
N LYS A 914 -23.88 -9.86 17.86
CA LYS A 914 -24.34 -11.21 18.22
C LYS A 914 -23.20 -12.21 18.29
N THR A 915 -22.24 -12.06 17.38
CA THR A 915 -21.04 -12.90 17.32
C THR A 915 -19.84 -12.25 18.00
N SER A 916 -19.96 -10.99 18.46
CA SER A 916 -18.86 -10.20 19.00
C SER A 916 -17.70 -10.04 18.02
N VAL A 917 -18.01 -9.95 16.73
CA VAL A 917 -17.02 -9.84 15.65
C VAL A 917 -17.02 -8.43 15.08
N ILE A 918 -15.83 -7.90 14.84
CA ILE A 918 -15.61 -6.64 14.14
C ILE A 918 -14.81 -6.95 12.87
N ARG A 919 -15.29 -6.47 11.72
CA ARG A 919 -14.70 -6.73 10.39
C ARG A 919 -14.24 -5.42 9.77
N MET A 920 -12.99 -5.35 9.33
CA MET A 920 -12.41 -4.16 8.68
C MET A 920 -12.81 -4.07 7.20
N THR A 921 -14.07 -4.37 6.88
CA THR A 921 -14.61 -4.64 5.54
C THR A 921 -14.33 -3.54 4.51
N TYR A 922 -14.25 -2.27 4.95
CA TYR A 922 -14.17 -1.12 4.05
C TYR A 922 -12.86 -0.33 4.20
N TYR A 923 -11.89 -0.82 4.98
CA TYR A 923 -10.56 -0.23 5.04
C TYR A 923 -9.74 -0.69 3.82
N ASN A 924 -8.92 0.21 3.28
CA ASN A 924 -7.90 -0.17 2.31
C ASN A 924 -7.02 -1.30 2.91
N PRO A 925 -6.72 -2.38 2.15
CA PRO A 925 -5.92 -3.52 2.62
C PRO A 925 -4.57 -3.15 3.25
N THR A 926 -3.94 -2.06 2.85
CA THR A 926 -2.66 -1.58 3.42
C THR A 926 -2.81 -1.06 4.87
N ALA A 927 -4.00 -0.59 5.26
CA ALA A 927 -4.29 -0.12 6.61
C ALA A 927 -4.54 -1.25 7.62
N VAL A 928 -4.83 -2.47 7.13
CA VAL A 928 -5.15 -3.65 7.95
C VAL A 928 -4.01 -4.67 7.93
N ARG A 929 -3.90 -5.44 9.01
CA ARG A 929 -2.92 -6.52 9.12
C ARG A 929 -3.42 -7.74 8.37
N GLN A 930 -2.49 -8.39 7.67
CA GLN A 930 -2.78 -9.49 6.75
C GLN A 930 -2.47 -10.86 7.34
N ASN A 931 -1.55 -10.91 8.30
CA ASN A 931 -1.16 -12.14 8.99
C ASN A 931 -1.85 -12.20 10.33
N SER A 932 -2.45 -13.32 10.70
CA SER A 932 -3.08 -13.48 12.02
C SER A 932 -2.04 -13.70 13.13
N PHE A 933 -2.39 -13.36 14.37
CA PHE A 933 -1.56 -13.55 15.55
C PHE A 933 -2.38 -14.19 16.66
N SER A 934 -1.82 -15.24 17.25
CA SER A 934 -2.43 -16.07 18.28
C SER A 934 -1.62 -16.00 19.57
N GLY A 935 -2.25 -15.57 20.66
CA GLY A 935 -1.56 -15.35 21.94
C GLY A 935 -0.63 -14.14 21.96
N ASN A 936 -0.18 -13.78 23.16
CA ASN A 936 0.86 -12.77 23.34
C ASN A 936 2.22 -13.43 23.61
N GLY A 937 3.28 -12.90 23.01
CA GLY A 937 4.64 -13.39 23.20
C GLY A 937 5.58 -13.00 22.06
N ASN A 938 6.86 -13.34 22.25
CA ASN A 938 7.91 -13.10 21.25
C ASN A 938 8.12 -14.31 20.33
N GLY A 939 7.33 -15.37 20.50
CA GLY A 939 7.37 -16.55 19.65
C GLY A 939 6.77 -16.26 18.27
N GLU A 940 7.07 -17.14 17.33
CA GLU A 940 6.48 -17.12 16.00
C GLU A 940 4.95 -17.21 16.06
N GLY A 941 4.26 -16.41 15.25
CA GLY A 941 2.79 -16.36 15.23
C GLY A 941 2.15 -15.70 16.47
N GLN A 942 2.94 -15.16 17.40
CA GLN A 942 2.45 -14.45 18.58
C GLN A 942 2.61 -12.93 18.45
N MET A 943 1.78 -12.18 19.19
CA MET A 943 1.89 -10.72 19.26
C MET A 943 2.71 -10.29 20.48
N PRO A 944 3.92 -9.73 20.30
CA PRO A 944 4.72 -9.21 21.39
C PRO A 944 4.16 -7.88 21.89
N VAL A 945 4.70 -7.42 23.02
CA VAL A 945 4.55 -6.01 23.39
C VAL A 945 5.31 -5.18 22.36
N HIS A 946 4.63 -4.21 21.75
CA HIS A 946 5.15 -3.43 20.63
C HIS A 946 4.79 -1.95 20.80
N THR A 947 5.43 -1.07 20.04
CA THR A 947 5.17 0.38 20.11
C THR A 947 4.02 0.78 19.18
N ILE A 948 3.43 1.95 19.40
CA ILE A 948 2.43 2.54 18.49
C ILE A 948 2.96 2.76 17.07
N ALA A 949 4.27 2.89 16.89
CA ALA A 949 4.89 3.06 15.59
C ALA A 949 4.97 1.75 14.81
N ASP A 950 5.14 0.60 15.50
CA ASP A 950 5.29 -0.71 14.88
C ASP A 950 4.03 -1.14 14.12
N GLN A 951 4.04 -0.94 12.80
CA GLN A 951 2.93 -1.28 11.94
C GLN A 951 2.80 -2.78 11.65
N LYS A 952 3.76 -3.63 12.02
CA LYS A 952 3.58 -5.08 11.92
C LYS A 952 2.51 -5.55 12.91
N TYR A 953 2.51 -4.99 14.12
CA TYR A 953 1.63 -5.42 15.20
C TYR A 953 0.50 -4.41 15.52
N ASN A 954 0.72 -3.11 15.36
CA ASN A 954 -0.27 -2.06 15.66
C ASN A 954 -1.20 -1.76 14.47
N ARG A 955 -1.67 -2.81 13.79
CA ARG A 955 -2.73 -2.82 12.77
C ARG A 955 -3.80 -3.83 13.18
N ALA A 956 -5.08 -3.48 13.05
CA ALA A 956 -6.16 -4.44 13.29
C ALA A 956 -6.13 -5.54 12.22
N TYR A 957 -6.46 -6.78 12.57
CA TYR A 957 -6.64 -7.85 11.58
C TYR A 957 -7.87 -7.61 10.70
N LYS A 958 -7.97 -8.32 9.57
CA LYS A 958 -9.12 -8.34 8.66
C LYS A 958 -10.46 -8.44 9.42
N ALA A 959 -10.52 -9.30 10.44
CA ALA A 959 -11.58 -9.29 11.44
C ALA A 959 -11.09 -9.79 12.80
N PHE A 960 -11.73 -9.38 13.89
CA PHE A 960 -11.43 -9.93 15.21
C PHE A 960 -12.69 -10.13 16.03
N GLU A 961 -12.71 -11.22 16.79
CA GLU A 961 -13.69 -11.51 17.82
C GLU A 961 -13.21 -10.94 19.16
N TYR A 962 -14.10 -10.36 19.96
CA TYR A 962 -13.79 -9.88 21.30
C TYR A 962 -14.46 -10.71 22.40
N GLY A 963 -13.72 -11.01 23.46
CA GLY A 963 -14.18 -11.74 24.63
C GLY A 963 -14.89 -10.82 25.64
N PRO A 964 -15.28 -11.32 26.82
CA PRO A 964 -15.87 -10.49 27.87
C PRO A 964 -14.85 -9.54 28.51
N LEU A 965 -15.32 -8.39 29.01
CA LEU A 965 -14.51 -7.50 29.83
C LEU A 965 -14.20 -8.17 31.17
N THR A 966 -12.93 -8.28 31.52
CA THR A 966 -12.48 -8.99 32.73
C THR A 966 -11.63 -8.07 33.61
N GLN A 967 -11.91 -8.07 34.91
CA GLN A 967 -11.06 -7.40 35.91
C GLN A 967 -9.80 -8.23 36.15
N TRP A 968 -8.63 -7.61 36.02
CA TRP A 968 -7.35 -8.25 36.30
C TRP A 968 -6.92 -8.06 37.75
N GLU A 969 -6.78 -6.80 38.17
CA GLU A 969 -6.33 -6.39 39.51
C GLU A 969 -7.00 -5.06 39.90
N ILE A 970 -7.17 -4.84 41.22
CA ILE A 970 -7.47 -3.53 41.80
C ILE A 970 -6.27 -3.13 42.65
N TRP A 971 -5.72 -1.96 42.38
CA TRP A 971 -4.62 -1.36 43.12
C TRP A 971 -5.19 -0.33 44.08
N ARG A 972 -5.13 -0.68 45.37
CA ARG A 972 -5.79 0.10 46.41
C ARG A 972 -4.90 1.21 46.93
N LEU A 973 -5.53 2.32 47.29
CA LEU A 973 -4.93 3.39 48.07
C LEU A 973 -4.32 2.80 49.36
N ASN A 974 -3.05 3.12 49.63
CA ASN A 974 -2.29 2.70 50.81
C ASN A 974 -1.90 1.21 50.89
N ASP A 975 -1.90 0.46 49.77
CA ASP A 975 -1.48 -0.95 49.78
C ASP A 975 0.05 -1.18 49.96
N GLY A 976 0.83 -0.11 50.01
CA GLY A 976 2.27 -0.12 50.29
C GLY A 976 3.14 -0.72 49.18
N SER A 977 2.55 -1.14 48.06
CA SER A 977 3.27 -1.75 46.95
C SER A 977 3.55 -0.74 45.83
N THR A 978 4.72 -0.83 45.19
CA THR A 978 5.09 0.06 44.09
C THR A 978 4.24 -0.26 42.85
N LYS A 979 3.19 0.52 42.61
CA LYS A 979 2.33 0.42 41.42
C LYS A 979 2.91 1.27 40.31
N ASN A 980 3.45 0.65 39.28
CA ASN A 980 4.04 1.37 38.17
C ASN A 980 3.81 0.62 36.86
N THR A 981 4.25 1.26 35.80
CA THR A 981 4.21 0.78 34.44
C THR A 981 4.92 -0.57 34.24
N ASN A 982 5.99 -0.86 35.00
CA ASN A 982 6.64 -2.19 34.94
C ASN A 982 5.71 -3.29 35.44
N ARG A 983 4.89 -3.01 36.46
CA ARG A 983 3.89 -3.97 36.94
C ARG A 983 2.87 -4.32 35.86
N LEU A 984 2.44 -3.34 35.04
CA LEU A 984 1.55 -3.60 33.91
C LEU A 984 2.22 -4.48 32.84
N LEU A 985 3.49 -4.21 32.51
CA LEU A 985 4.25 -5.05 31.59
C LEU A 985 4.39 -6.49 32.12
N ASP A 986 4.61 -6.67 33.42
CA ASP A 986 4.65 -7.99 34.05
C ASP A 986 3.29 -8.69 34.01
N LEU A 987 2.18 -7.95 34.12
CA LEU A 987 0.84 -8.51 33.94
C LEU A 987 0.65 -8.99 32.49
N ILE A 988 1.04 -8.20 31.50
CA ILE A 988 0.94 -8.58 30.08
C ILE A 988 1.78 -9.84 29.77
N LYS A 989 2.98 -9.97 30.33
CA LYS A 989 3.80 -11.19 30.19
C LYS A 989 3.12 -12.42 30.82
N ASN A 990 2.31 -12.21 31.85
CA ASN A 990 1.54 -13.25 32.53
C ASN A 990 0.06 -13.22 32.12
N GLU A 991 -0.21 -12.94 30.84
CA GLU A 991 -1.58 -12.75 30.35
C GLU A 991 -2.49 -13.97 30.60
N LYS A 992 -3.79 -13.67 30.73
CA LYS A 992 -4.85 -14.62 31.05
C LYS A 992 -5.78 -14.92 29.87
N CYS A 993 -5.61 -14.27 28.73
CA CYS A 993 -6.35 -14.52 27.49
C CYS A 993 -6.16 -15.95 26.97
N LYS A 994 -4.98 -16.56 27.15
CA LYS A 994 -4.77 -17.99 26.85
C LYS A 994 -5.75 -18.95 27.54
N ASN A 995 -6.37 -18.54 28.65
CA ASN A 995 -7.36 -19.35 29.36
C ASN A 995 -8.70 -19.45 28.63
N LEU A 996 -8.96 -18.58 27.64
CA LEU A 996 -10.15 -18.61 26.78
C LEU A 996 -10.02 -19.60 25.61
N GLY A 997 -8.86 -20.26 25.47
CA GLY A 997 -8.57 -21.22 24.41
C GLY A 997 -7.54 -20.70 23.39
N LEU A 998 -7.33 -21.48 22.32
CA LEU A 998 -6.40 -21.13 21.25
C LEU A 998 -6.89 -19.88 20.48
N GLY A 999 -5.97 -18.99 20.11
CA GLY A 999 -6.26 -17.78 19.32
C GLY A 999 -6.34 -16.48 20.12
N TRP A 1000 -6.64 -16.56 21.42
CA TRP A 1000 -6.91 -15.38 22.24
C TRP A 1000 -5.65 -14.65 22.69
N ARG A 1001 -5.65 -13.33 22.56
CA ARG A 1001 -4.57 -12.42 22.97
C ARG A 1001 -5.14 -11.10 23.49
N LEU A 1002 -4.29 -10.29 24.10
CA LEU A 1002 -4.60 -8.88 24.35
C LEU A 1002 -4.69 -8.10 23.03
N PRO A 1003 -5.57 -7.09 22.95
CA PRO A 1003 -5.71 -6.25 21.77
C PRO A 1003 -4.48 -5.36 21.60
N ASN A 1004 -4.22 -4.91 20.38
CA ASN A 1004 -3.39 -3.74 20.14
C ASN A 1004 -4.19 -2.44 20.39
N GLN A 1005 -3.54 -1.28 20.26
CA GLN A 1005 -4.17 0.03 20.48
C GLN A 1005 -5.34 0.26 19.52
N LYS A 1006 -5.24 -0.16 18.25
CA LYS A 1006 -6.29 0.06 17.25
C LYS A 1006 -7.55 -0.74 17.57
N GLU A 1007 -7.41 -2.04 17.87
CA GLU A 1007 -8.49 -2.92 18.30
C GLU A 1007 -9.15 -2.41 19.60
N LEU A 1008 -8.33 -2.00 20.59
CA LEU A 1008 -8.81 -1.39 21.82
C LEU A 1008 -9.61 -0.11 21.55
N SER A 1009 -9.13 0.74 20.65
CA SER A 1009 -9.79 2.01 20.31
C SER A 1009 -11.11 1.80 19.57
N ILE A 1010 -11.19 0.80 18.69
CA ILE A 1010 -12.43 0.42 18.02
C ILE A 1010 -13.45 -0.06 19.05
N MET A 1011 -13.05 -0.96 19.95
CA MET A 1011 -13.93 -1.42 21.02
C MET A 1011 -14.40 -0.26 21.92
N ARG A 1012 -13.54 0.72 22.22
CA ARG A 1012 -13.94 1.94 22.94
C ARG A 1012 -14.97 2.76 22.17
N ASN A 1013 -14.77 2.97 20.86
CA ASN A 1013 -15.68 3.75 20.02
C ASN A 1013 -17.01 3.03 19.72
N LEU A 1014 -17.09 1.74 20.01
CA LEU A 1014 -18.30 0.93 20.03
C LEU A 1014 -18.91 0.82 21.44
N GLU A 1015 -18.41 1.61 22.39
CA GLU A 1015 -18.92 1.67 23.77
C GLU A 1015 -18.82 0.31 24.53
N LEU A 1016 -17.95 -0.61 24.07
CA LEU A 1016 -17.77 -1.95 24.67
C LEU A 1016 -17.02 -1.93 26.03
N PHE A 1017 -16.67 -0.74 26.50
CA PHE A 1017 -16.07 -0.49 27.81
C PHE A 1017 -16.98 0.32 28.74
N ASP A 1018 -18.26 0.48 28.40
CA ASP A 1018 -19.22 1.22 29.22
C ASP A 1018 -19.51 0.59 30.58
N GLU A 1019 -19.18 -0.70 30.73
CA GLU A 1019 -19.22 -1.49 31.96
C GLU A 1019 -18.05 -1.18 32.92
N LEU A 1020 -17.03 -0.42 32.49
CA LEU A 1020 -15.96 0.00 33.39
C LEU A 1020 -16.51 0.92 34.50
N PRO A 1021 -16.03 0.76 35.74
CA PRO A 1021 -16.39 1.65 36.86
C PRO A 1021 -16.19 3.13 36.52
N ASN A 1022 -17.11 3.96 36.99
CA ASN A 1022 -17.02 5.40 36.85
C ASN A 1022 -16.18 5.96 38.01
N ALA A 1023 -15.11 6.68 37.67
CA ALA A 1023 -14.19 7.25 38.63
C ALA A 1023 -14.89 8.05 39.73
N ASP A 1024 -15.84 8.92 39.36
CA ASP A 1024 -16.49 9.85 40.30
C ASP A 1024 -17.44 9.15 41.26
N THR A 1025 -18.19 8.13 40.80
CA THR A 1025 -19.17 7.42 41.63
C THR A 1025 -18.54 6.28 42.42
N ASP A 1026 -17.62 5.55 41.81
CA ASP A 1026 -17.08 4.30 42.36
C ASP A 1026 -15.74 4.51 43.08
N ARG A 1027 -15.21 5.74 43.04
CA ARG A 1027 -13.87 6.09 43.55
C ARG A 1027 -12.76 5.18 43.00
N LEU A 1028 -12.91 4.77 41.74
CA LEU A 1028 -12.04 3.81 41.07
C LEU A 1028 -11.77 4.25 39.63
N ASN A 1029 -10.52 4.60 39.33
CA ASN A 1029 -10.08 4.87 37.97
C ASN A 1029 -9.82 3.55 37.24
N ALA A 1030 -10.72 3.17 36.34
CA ALA A 1030 -10.66 1.90 35.63
C ALA A 1030 -10.09 2.04 34.22
N TYR A 1031 -9.21 1.12 33.85
CA TYR A 1031 -8.53 1.08 32.55
C TYR A 1031 -8.55 -0.31 31.95
N ALA A 1032 -9.05 -0.44 30.72
CA ALA A 1032 -8.84 -1.62 29.89
C ALA A 1032 -7.50 -1.50 29.14
N ILE A 1033 -6.58 -2.44 29.33
CA ILE A 1033 -5.22 -2.35 28.77
C ILE A 1033 -5.07 -3.07 27.41
N SER A 1034 -4.13 -2.60 26.60
CA SER A 1034 -3.64 -3.26 25.38
C SER A 1034 -2.23 -3.82 25.58
N CYS A 1035 -1.72 -4.54 24.57
CA CYS A 1035 -0.31 -4.91 24.48
C CYS A 1035 0.55 -3.87 23.71
N THR A 1036 0.02 -2.69 23.44
CA THR A 1036 0.72 -1.60 22.74
C THR A 1036 1.26 -0.57 23.72
N THR A 1037 2.47 -0.09 23.45
CA THR A 1037 3.19 0.93 24.24
C THR A 1037 3.41 2.21 23.44
N GLY A 1038 3.66 3.32 24.14
CA GLY A 1038 4.09 4.56 23.51
C GLY A 1038 5.42 4.38 22.75
N TYR A 1039 5.70 5.27 21.81
CA TYR A 1039 6.93 5.25 21.02
C TYR A 1039 8.08 6.04 21.66
N TYR A 1040 7.75 7.04 22.49
CA TYR A 1040 8.72 7.98 23.07
C TYR A 1040 8.99 7.72 24.55
N GLY A 1041 10.24 7.93 24.96
CA GLY A 1041 10.69 7.86 26.35
C GLY A 1041 10.51 9.15 27.15
N THR A 1042 11.02 9.13 28.38
CA THR A 1042 10.98 10.26 29.34
C THR A 1042 11.77 11.49 28.88
N ASP A 1043 12.74 11.30 27.99
CA ASP A 1043 13.55 12.36 27.39
C ASP A 1043 13.02 12.82 26.02
N GLY A 1044 11.94 12.19 25.52
CA GLY A 1044 11.36 12.48 24.21
C GLY A 1044 12.01 11.71 23.06
N SER A 1045 13.02 10.88 23.30
CA SER A 1045 13.62 10.04 22.27
C SER A 1045 12.76 8.82 21.93
N ALA A 1046 12.79 8.41 20.67
CA ALA A 1046 12.24 7.14 20.23
C ALA A 1046 12.98 5.99 20.93
N VAL A 1047 12.23 5.00 21.41
CA VAL A 1047 12.82 3.82 22.04
C VAL A 1047 12.66 2.60 21.13
N SER A 1048 13.73 1.82 21.03
CA SER A 1048 13.76 0.56 20.27
C SER A 1048 13.00 -0.56 20.98
N ASP A 1049 12.93 -0.50 22.32
CA ASP A 1049 12.20 -1.45 23.16
C ASP A 1049 10.91 -0.81 23.66
N ALA A 1050 9.88 -1.62 23.87
CA ALA A 1050 8.60 -1.20 24.44
C ALA A 1050 8.78 -0.20 25.59
N THR A 1051 8.24 1.02 25.44
CA THR A 1051 8.28 1.99 26.53
C THR A 1051 7.59 1.40 27.76
N LYS A 1052 7.90 1.94 28.93
CA LYS A 1052 7.10 1.63 30.12
C LYS A 1052 5.65 2.16 29.97
N TYR A 1053 5.37 3.04 29.01
CA TYR A 1053 4.06 3.67 28.86
C TYR A 1053 3.12 2.82 28.03
N LEU A 1054 2.10 2.24 28.64
CA LEU A 1054 1.13 1.37 27.95
C LEU A 1054 -0.11 2.12 27.50
N LEU A 1055 -0.75 1.66 26.44
CA LEU A 1055 -2.01 2.23 26.00
C LEU A 1055 -3.18 1.55 26.70
N GLY A 1056 -4.06 2.36 27.28
CA GLY A 1056 -5.28 1.92 27.92
C GLY A 1056 -6.50 2.72 27.48
N ALA A 1057 -7.68 2.15 27.71
CA ALA A 1057 -8.95 2.79 27.47
C ALA A 1057 -9.71 2.96 28.78
N ARG A 1058 -10.21 4.18 29.00
CA ARG A 1058 -11.29 4.48 29.93
C ARG A 1058 -12.62 4.39 29.18
N LYS A 1059 -13.72 4.45 29.92
CA LYS A 1059 -15.08 4.51 29.35
C LYS A 1059 -15.23 5.55 28.23
N ASN A 1060 -14.62 6.74 28.37
CA ASN A 1060 -14.84 7.89 27.48
C ASN A 1060 -13.59 8.36 26.70
N ALA A 1061 -12.45 7.68 26.82
CA ALA A 1061 -11.19 8.09 26.20
C ALA A 1061 -10.20 6.93 26.08
N VAL A 1062 -9.29 7.02 25.11
CA VAL A 1062 -8.03 6.25 25.12
C VAL A 1062 -6.94 7.15 25.68
N THR A 1063 -5.96 6.59 26.37
CA THR A 1063 -4.90 7.34 27.06
C THR A 1063 -3.61 6.54 27.16
N LEU A 1064 -2.49 7.23 27.07
CA LEU A 1064 -1.17 6.72 27.44
C LEU A 1064 -1.03 6.67 28.96
N LEU A 1065 -0.82 5.46 29.48
CA LEU A 1065 -0.70 5.21 30.91
C LEU A 1065 0.75 5.48 31.37
N ASN A 1066 0.96 6.64 31.98
CA ASN A 1066 2.19 6.98 32.71
C ASN A 1066 2.11 6.64 34.19
N HIS A 1067 3.24 6.79 34.88
CA HIS A 1067 3.36 6.49 36.30
C HIS A 1067 2.29 7.22 37.12
N ASP A 1068 2.05 8.50 36.84
CA ASP A 1068 1.16 9.32 37.66
C ASP A 1068 -0.32 8.97 37.43
N ASN A 1069 -0.72 8.60 36.22
CA ASN A 1069 -2.11 8.25 35.92
C ASN A 1069 -2.53 6.85 36.41
N ILE A 1070 -1.56 5.99 36.71
CA ILE A 1070 -1.79 4.64 37.24
C ILE A 1070 -1.35 4.49 38.71
N GLN A 1071 -1.01 5.59 39.36
CA GLN A 1071 -0.79 5.63 40.81
C GLN A 1071 -2.09 5.98 41.53
N PRO A 1072 -2.47 5.23 42.58
CA PRO A 1072 -3.59 5.62 43.44
C PRO A 1072 -3.29 6.97 44.11
N THR A 1073 -3.82 8.05 43.54
CA THR A 1073 -3.62 9.43 44.02
C THR A 1073 -4.97 10.14 44.15
N GLY A 1074 -5.03 11.21 44.95
CA GLY A 1074 -6.25 12.03 45.07
C GLY A 1074 -7.48 11.33 45.67
N GLY A 1075 -7.34 10.14 46.26
CA GLY A 1075 -8.44 9.42 46.89
C GLY A 1075 -9.18 8.42 46.01
N TYR A 1076 -8.59 7.99 44.87
CA TYR A 1076 -9.15 6.98 43.97
C TYR A 1076 -8.26 5.73 43.89
N ASP A 1077 -8.88 4.54 43.96
CA ASP A 1077 -8.22 3.27 43.63
C ASP A 1077 -8.00 3.18 42.10
N ILE A 1078 -7.12 2.27 41.64
CA ILE A 1078 -6.93 2.00 40.20
C ILE A 1078 -7.41 0.59 39.86
N GLY A 1079 -8.28 0.45 38.87
CA GLY A 1079 -8.78 -0.82 38.37
C GLY A 1079 -8.17 -1.17 37.03
N ILE A 1080 -7.48 -2.31 36.94
CA ILE A 1080 -6.90 -2.80 35.69
C ILE A 1080 -7.79 -3.90 35.12
N TYR A 1081 -8.27 -3.69 33.90
CA TYR A 1081 -9.16 -4.56 33.16
C TYR A 1081 -8.52 -4.93 31.82
N TYR A 1082 -9.07 -5.96 31.17
CA TYR A 1082 -8.71 -6.33 29.81
C TYR A 1082 -9.90 -6.97 29.12
N ARG A 1083 -9.91 -6.90 27.79
CA ARG A 1083 -10.83 -7.65 26.93
C ARG A 1083 -9.98 -8.34 25.88
N CYS A 1084 -9.96 -9.67 25.88
CA CYS A 1084 -9.18 -10.43 24.91
C CYS A 1084 -9.80 -10.33 23.52
N VAL A 1085 -8.96 -10.46 22.50
CA VAL A 1085 -9.36 -10.56 21.10
C VAL A 1085 -8.75 -11.80 20.46
N ARG A 1086 -9.39 -12.29 19.41
CA ARG A 1086 -8.87 -13.36 18.56
C ARG A 1086 -9.11 -12.99 17.10
N ASP A 1087 -8.08 -13.13 16.28
CA ASP A 1087 -8.19 -12.94 14.84
C ASP A 1087 -9.10 -14.03 14.24
N VAL A 1088 -10.04 -13.61 13.40
CA VAL A 1088 -11.02 -14.49 12.74
C VAL A 1088 -11.14 -14.13 11.27
N GLU A 1089 -11.48 -15.12 10.43
CA GLU A 1089 -11.78 -14.90 9.00
C GLU A 1089 -13.24 -14.47 8.77
#